data_AF-A0A7C1JPD3-F1
#
_entry.id   AF-A0A7C1JPD3-F1
#
_cell.length_a   1.000
_cell.length_b   1.000
_cell.length_c   1.000
_cell.angle_alpha   90.00
_cell.angle_beta   90.00
_cell.angle_gamma   90.00
#
_symmetry.space_group_name_H-M   'P 1'
#
loop_
_entity.id
_entity.type
_entity.pdbx_description
1 polymer ?
#
loop_
_entity_poly.entity_id
_entity_poly.type
_entity_poly.pdbx_seq_one_letter_code
_entity_poly.pdbx_strand_id
1 'polypeptide(L)'
;MKGFLATIAALIVCLQSGLPILAAQGPAQEITPETVRQSIDRAVSYLKRMQKVDGTWPEYINAPGGVTALCTLALLNAGVPADDEAIQKALRKLEALDSDRTYVVALQTMAFCQANPAQYRPLIRRNVGKLTKWQKDSGVNAGSWSYPSGPGDNSNTQFALLALHEAETVAGVTVPPVVWRRAKTYWEGCQNLNGSFGYSRTFGQEGTGSMTVAGIASLIIVNDRFRAPSAKVEGEEILCCQPAEQDDDHLRRAMQWLGRNFSVTGNPGTSEGRWLLYYLYGVERVGRMTNQRYFGRDDPMGTGLAGKHDWYREGAEYLIARRQDRMSGYFTGTGAVEENDKCIATALALLFLSKGRRPVLLAKLQHSVADDWNLHRNDVDNLTRYVEKRWRRELTWQVVDLYQASVEDLLQSPVLYLSGNLNPLPRENVQREKLAQKLRDYIDRGGFLLAEQNGPGNRFDEGFRELMKLVFPEPEYRLRLLEPEHPIWRMEEPVPPDQMRRLEGIDFGCRTSVVYVPPDPPEKPRPSLSCLWELSRPGREEKYADSVQRQVDAGLLLGCNILAYATNRQVMTKEMTVFSPVAARRPGDQLDRSKVVVARLRHPGGCNAAPRALANLMDFVAERTKARTEARVDLVSLTDDALFQYHLVMMHGRAAFRLTDVERERL
;
A
#
# COMPACT_ATOMS: atom_id res chain seq x y z
N MET A 1 35.56 -73.56 0.34
CA MET A 1 36.92 -72.99 0.46
C MET A 1 36.82 -71.47 0.50
N LYS A 2 37.31 -70.67 1.45
CA LYS A 2 37.82 -70.76 2.85
C LYS A 2 37.87 -69.27 3.29
N GLY A 3 37.42 -68.76 4.45
CA GLY A 3 36.61 -69.21 5.61
C GLY A 3 35.71 -68.03 6.06
N PHE A 4 34.59 -68.15 6.79
CA PHE A 4 34.16 -68.89 8.00
C PHE A 4 34.72 -68.36 9.34
N LEU A 5 33.85 -67.65 10.11
CA LEU A 5 33.38 -67.93 11.49
C LEU A 5 32.85 -66.62 12.13
N ALA A 6 31.53 -66.43 12.28
CA ALA A 6 30.67 -66.84 13.42
C ALA A 6 30.66 -65.73 14.52
N THR A 7 29.63 -65.35 15.27
CA THR A 7 28.40 -65.97 15.82
C THR A 7 27.63 -64.78 16.52
N ILE A 8 26.30 -64.57 16.53
CA ILE A 8 25.28 -65.04 17.51
C ILE A 8 23.99 -64.19 17.35
N ALA A 9 22.86 -64.90 17.34
CA ALA A 9 21.49 -64.60 17.81
C ALA A 9 20.74 -63.29 17.46
N ALA A 10 19.56 -63.52 16.87
CA ALA A 10 18.36 -62.73 17.06
C ALA A 10 17.73 -63.02 18.44
N LEU A 11 17.27 -61.99 19.17
CA LEU A 11 15.86 -61.76 19.59
C LEU A 11 15.76 -60.66 20.69
N ILE A 12 14.70 -59.85 20.56
CA ILE A 12 13.94 -59.12 21.61
C ILE A 12 14.42 -57.72 22.06
N VAL A 13 13.71 -56.72 21.50
CA VAL A 13 13.03 -55.59 22.16
C VAL A 13 13.79 -54.80 23.25
N CYS A 14 14.21 -53.60 22.88
CA CYS A 14 14.07 -52.41 23.71
C CYS A 14 13.65 -51.24 22.83
N LEU A 15 12.40 -50.79 22.97
CA LEU A 15 11.97 -49.47 22.53
C LEU A 15 12.84 -48.43 23.26
N GLN A 16 13.76 -47.79 22.54
CA GLN A 16 14.25 -46.47 22.92
C GLN A 16 13.72 -45.48 21.90
N SER A 17 12.73 -44.72 22.35
CA SER A 17 12.21 -43.51 21.76
C SER A 17 13.33 -42.47 21.58
N GLY A 18 14.02 -42.55 20.44
CA GLY A 18 14.81 -41.45 19.92
C GLY A 18 13.89 -40.36 19.40
N LEU A 19 13.47 -39.46 20.30
CA LEU A 19 12.90 -38.16 19.91
C LEU A 19 13.90 -37.49 18.96
N PRO A 20 13.52 -37.12 17.72
CA PRO A 20 14.36 -36.27 16.92
C PRO A 20 14.53 -34.96 17.69
N ILE A 21 15.77 -34.57 17.96
CA ILE A 21 16.10 -33.22 18.38
C ILE A 21 15.70 -32.33 17.20
N LEU A 22 14.45 -31.87 17.22
CA LEU A 22 14.03 -30.68 16.49
C LEU A 22 14.95 -29.58 17.02
N ALA A 23 15.98 -29.24 16.25
CA ALA A 23 16.61 -27.96 16.36
C ALA A 23 15.48 -26.94 16.33
N ALA A 24 15.18 -26.35 17.48
CA ALA A 24 14.23 -25.27 17.59
C ALA A 24 14.71 -24.21 16.61
N GLN A 25 14.02 -24.09 15.48
CA GLN A 25 14.12 -22.88 14.68
C GLN A 25 13.68 -21.78 15.64
N GLY A 26 14.64 -20.97 16.09
CA GLY A 26 14.33 -19.76 16.84
C GLY A 26 13.27 -18.98 16.06
N PRO A 27 12.39 -18.22 16.74
CA PRO A 27 11.35 -17.45 16.07
C PRO A 27 12.00 -16.67 14.92
N ALA A 28 11.45 -16.83 13.71
CA ALA A 28 11.89 -16.09 12.55
C ALA A 28 11.99 -14.61 12.94
N GLN A 29 13.18 -14.03 12.79
CA GLN A 29 13.41 -12.65 13.17
C GLN A 29 12.49 -11.78 12.31
N GLU A 30 11.43 -11.23 12.90
CA GLU A 30 10.44 -10.45 12.17
C GLU A 30 11.11 -9.30 11.42
N ILE A 31 10.78 -9.14 10.13
CA ILE A 31 11.29 -8.07 9.29
C ILE A 31 10.80 -6.71 9.81
N THR A 32 11.74 -5.81 10.12
CA THR A 32 11.44 -4.44 10.59
C THR A 32 11.72 -3.42 9.48
N PRO A 33 11.19 -2.19 9.56
CA PRO A 33 11.50 -1.12 8.60
C PRO A 33 12.98 -0.80 8.56
N GLU A 34 13.63 -0.91 9.71
CA GLU A 34 15.07 -0.68 9.86
C GLU A 34 15.86 -1.75 9.10
N THR A 35 15.49 -3.02 9.24
CA THR A 35 16.09 -4.13 8.49
C THR A 35 15.96 -3.92 6.98
N VAL A 36 14.79 -3.48 6.51
CA VAL A 36 14.56 -3.17 5.09
C VAL A 36 15.41 -2.00 4.62
N ARG A 37 15.44 -0.90 5.39
CA ARG A 37 16.25 0.29 5.05
C ARG A 37 17.73 -0.07 4.93
N GLN A 38 18.27 -0.78 5.90
CA GLN A 38 19.68 -1.21 5.88
C GLN A 38 19.99 -2.14 4.71
N SER A 39 19.03 -2.98 4.29
CA SER A 39 19.18 -3.80 3.09
C SER A 39 19.23 -2.96 1.81
N ILE A 40 18.34 -1.97 1.69
CA ILE A 40 18.32 -0.99 0.59
C ILE A 40 19.65 -0.24 0.54
N ASP A 41 20.14 0.26 1.68
CA ASP A 41 21.40 1.02 1.75
C ASP A 41 22.60 0.19 1.30
N ARG A 42 22.64 -1.10 1.68
CA ARG A 42 23.66 -2.06 1.23
C ARG A 42 23.61 -2.26 -0.29
N ALA A 43 22.42 -2.40 -0.86
CA ALA A 43 22.23 -2.58 -2.30
C ALA A 43 22.59 -1.32 -3.11
N VAL A 44 22.19 -0.14 -2.63
CA VAL A 44 22.60 1.17 -3.19
C VAL A 44 24.12 1.30 -3.17
N SER A 45 24.74 1.00 -2.04
CA SER A 45 26.19 1.06 -1.88
C SER A 45 26.91 0.09 -2.83
N TYR A 46 26.38 -1.13 -2.99
CA TYR A 46 26.91 -2.10 -3.94
C TYR A 46 26.85 -1.57 -5.38
N LEU A 47 25.69 -1.09 -5.83
CA LEU A 47 25.53 -0.57 -7.19
C LEU A 47 26.47 0.61 -7.44
N LYS A 48 26.60 1.56 -6.51
CA LYS A 48 27.54 2.68 -6.65
C LYS A 48 29.00 2.22 -6.76
N ARG A 49 29.43 1.20 -6.00
CA ARG A 49 30.79 0.63 -6.09
C ARG A 49 31.05 -0.09 -7.42
N MET A 50 30.02 -0.68 -8.02
CA MET A 50 30.14 -1.38 -9.30
C MET A 50 30.10 -0.44 -10.52
N GLN A 51 29.78 0.84 -10.33
CA GLN A 51 29.83 1.82 -11.39
C GLN A 51 31.27 2.03 -11.84
N LYS A 52 31.52 1.95 -13.15
CA LYS A 52 32.80 2.28 -13.75
C LYS A 52 33.05 3.78 -13.69
N VAL A 53 34.32 4.18 -13.83
CA VAL A 53 34.74 5.59 -13.85
C VAL A 53 33.95 6.42 -14.86
N ASP A 54 33.57 5.82 -15.99
CA ASP A 54 32.84 6.50 -17.06
C ASP A 54 31.33 6.65 -16.78
N GLY A 55 30.81 6.09 -15.69
CA GLY A 55 29.39 6.19 -15.31
C GLY A 55 28.52 5.00 -15.72
N THR A 56 29.07 4.02 -16.45
CA THR A 56 28.36 2.81 -16.85
C THR A 56 28.55 1.67 -15.86
N TRP A 57 27.71 0.64 -15.95
CA TRP A 57 27.91 -0.63 -15.26
C TRP A 57 28.49 -1.69 -16.22
N PRO A 58 28.93 -2.86 -15.73
CA PRO A 58 29.16 -4.01 -16.61
C PRO A 58 27.90 -4.29 -17.45
N GLU A 59 28.01 -4.09 -18.77
CA GLU A 59 26.86 -4.18 -19.67
C GLU A 59 26.62 -5.60 -20.15
N TYR A 60 25.35 -5.92 -20.40
CA TYR A 60 24.96 -7.16 -21.04
C TYR A 60 25.22 -7.05 -22.55
N ILE A 61 25.99 -7.99 -23.11
CA ILE A 61 26.53 -7.91 -24.48
C ILE A 61 25.46 -7.67 -25.56
N ASN A 62 24.26 -8.23 -25.35
CA ASN A 62 23.15 -8.16 -26.31
C ASN A 62 22.23 -6.95 -26.10
N ALA A 63 22.44 -6.14 -25.06
CA ALA A 63 21.66 -4.94 -24.78
C ALA A 63 22.54 -3.81 -24.18
N PRO A 64 23.53 -3.28 -24.93
CA PRO A 64 24.39 -2.22 -24.43
C PRO A 64 23.60 -1.00 -23.93
N GLY A 65 23.90 -0.56 -22.72
CA GLY A 65 23.25 0.55 -22.03
C GLY A 65 22.01 0.14 -21.22
N GLY A 66 21.55 -1.10 -21.34
CA GLY A 66 20.41 -1.62 -20.59
C GLY A 66 20.69 -1.75 -19.10
N VAL A 67 21.90 -2.22 -18.72
CA VAL A 67 22.26 -2.37 -17.31
C VAL A 67 22.43 -1.00 -16.67
N THR A 68 23.11 -0.07 -17.35
CA THR A 68 23.24 1.31 -16.88
C THR A 68 21.88 1.99 -16.67
N ALA A 69 20.94 1.84 -17.62
CA ALA A 69 19.60 2.40 -17.48
C ALA A 69 18.82 1.77 -16.31
N LEU A 70 18.90 0.45 -16.14
CA LEU A 70 18.25 -0.27 -15.04
C LEU A 70 18.81 0.11 -13.67
N CYS A 71 20.14 0.15 -13.52
CA CYS A 71 20.79 0.55 -12.27
C CYS A 71 20.47 2.01 -11.92
N THR A 72 20.46 2.91 -12.90
CA THR A 72 20.08 4.32 -12.71
C THR A 72 18.64 4.42 -12.21
N LEU A 73 17.70 3.73 -12.88
CA LEU A 73 16.30 3.70 -12.47
C LEU A 73 16.14 3.16 -11.05
N ALA A 74 16.83 2.07 -10.70
CA ALA A 74 16.77 1.46 -9.38
C ALA A 74 17.32 2.38 -8.27
N LEU A 75 18.45 3.05 -8.50
CA LEU A 75 19.03 4.00 -7.55
C LEU A 75 18.12 5.21 -7.33
N LEU A 76 17.55 5.77 -8.40
CA LEU A 76 16.58 6.87 -8.30
C LEU A 76 15.34 6.47 -7.49
N ASN A 77 14.79 5.28 -7.74
CA ASN A 77 13.63 4.75 -6.98
C ASN A 77 14.00 4.39 -5.53
N ALA A 78 15.26 4.12 -5.23
CA ALA A 78 15.76 3.93 -3.87
C ALA A 78 15.88 5.25 -3.08
N GLY A 79 15.71 6.40 -3.75
CA GLY A 79 15.81 7.73 -3.15
C GLY A 79 17.19 8.36 -3.29
N VAL A 80 18.07 7.83 -4.13
CA VAL A 80 19.32 8.53 -4.48
C VAL A 80 18.96 9.79 -5.28
N PRO A 81 19.37 10.99 -4.83
CA PRO A 81 19.04 12.24 -5.50
C PRO A 81 19.51 12.29 -6.95
N ALA A 82 18.78 13.01 -7.80
CA ALA A 82 19.12 13.14 -9.21
C ALA A 82 20.46 13.85 -9.44
N ASP A 83 20.89 14.71 -8.50
CA ASP A 83 22.16 15.45 -8.52
C ASP A 83 23.34 14.66 -7.89
N ASP A 84 23.11 13.45 -7.39
CA ASP A 84 24.18 12.55 -6.92
C ASP A 84 25.19 12.27 -8.04
N GLU A 85 26.49 12.25 -7.70
CA GLU A 85 27.56 12.10 -8.68
C GLU A 85 27.41 10.84 -9.54
N ALA A 86 27.02 9.70 -8.93
CA ALA A 86 26.84 8.45 -9.66
C ALA A 86 25.67 8.53 -10.65
N ILE A 87 24.56 9.16 -10.24
CA ILE A 87 23.39 9.37 -11.09
C ILE A 87 23.75 10.31 -12.25
N GLN A 88 24.41 11.44 -11.97
CA GLN A 88 24.81 12.41 -12.99
C GLN A 88 25.76 11.81 -14.03
N LYS A 89 26.72 10.98 -13.63
CA LYS A 89 27.59 10.24 -14.57
C LYS A 89 26.79 9.29 -15.47
N ALA A 90 25.84 8.55 -14.89
CA ALA A 90 25.01 7.62 -15.63
C ALA A 90 24.07 8.35 -16.60
N LEU A 91 23.42 9.43 -16.17
CA LEU A 91 22.52 10.23 -16.99
C LEU A 91 23.25 10.83 -18.20
N ARG A 92 24.48 11.34 -18.04
CA ARG A 92 25.30 11.81 -19.18
C ARG A 92 25.56 10.72 -20.21
N LYS A 93 25.80 9.48 -19.77
CA LYS A 93 25.95 8.33 -20.68
C LYS A 93 24.63 7.96 -21.36
N LEU A 94 23.53 8.00 -20.61
CA LEU A 94 22.20 7.76 -21.17
C LEU A 94 21.77 8.85 -22.14
N GLU A 95 22.17 10.11 -21.98
CA GLU A 95 21.89 11.18 -22.94
C GLU A 95 22.51 10.91 -24.31
N ALA A 96 23.77 10.43 -24.32
CA ALA A 96 24.51 10.08 -25.52
C ALA A 96 24.10 8.72 -26.13
N LEU A 97 23.39 7.89 -25.37
CA LEU A 97 23.00 6.54 -25.80
C LEU A 97 21.87 6.60 -26.83
N ASP A 98 22.16 6.12 -28.03
CA ASP A 98 21.19 5.85 -29.08
C ASP A 98 21.06 4.33 -29.31
N SER A 99 19.98 3.73 -28.82
CA SER A 99 19.73 2.29 -28.91
C SER A 99 18.55 1.97 -29.83
N ASP A 100 18.59 0.78 -30.43
CA ASP A 100 17.51 0.14 -31.19
C ASP A 100 16.78 -0.95 -30.39
N ARG A 101 17.13 -1.11 -29.11
CA ARG A 101 16.58 -2.14 -28.24
C ARG A 101 15.43 -1.57 -27.41
N THR A 102 14.24 -2.15 -27.56
CA THR A 102 13.03 -1.73 -26.82
C THR A 102 13.27 -1.64 -25.32
N TYR A 103 13.90 -2.64 -24.71
CA TYR A 103 14.28 -2.60 -23.29
C TYR A 103 15.13 -1.40 -22.90
N VAL A 104 16.18 -1.12 -23.68
CA VAL A 104 17.12 -0.03 -23.39
C VAL A 104 16.42 1.31 -23.53
N VAL A 105 15.66 1.52 -24.61
CA VAL A 105 14.88 2.75 -24.84
C VAL A 105 13.82 2.94 -23.76
N ALA A 106 13.14 1.86 -23.35
CA ALA A 106 12.14 1.91 -22.29
C ALA A 106 12.76 2.30 -20.94
N LEU A 107 13.81 1.59 -20.51
CA LEU A 107 14.51 1.87 -19.26
C LEU A 107 15.13 3.28 -19.24
N GLN A 108 15.74 3.71 -20.34
CA GLN A 108 16.27 5.07 -20.50
C GLN A 108 15.15 6.12 -20.34
N THR A 109 13.98 5.87 -20.93
CA THR A 109 12.81 6.77 -20.80
C THR A 109 12.34 6.86 -19.36
N MET A 110 12.17 5.72 -18.68
CA MET A 110 11.76 5.70 -17.27
C MET A 110 12.80 6.37 -16.35
N ALA A 111 14.10 6.17 -16.60
CA ALA A 111 15.16 6.84 -15.84
C ALA A 111 15.10 8.37 -16.02
N PHE A 112 14.86 8.87 -17.23
CA PHE A 112 14.69 10.31 -17.48
C PHE A 112 13.42 10.87 -16.83
N CYS A 113 12.31 10.14 -16.89
CA CYS A 113 11.07 10.51 -16.22
C CYS A 113 11.26 10.63 -14.70
N GLN A 114 12.02 9.72 -14.09
CA GLN A 114 12.28 9.71 -12.66
C GLN A 114 13.32 10.76 -12.23
N ALA A 115 14.34 11.04 -13.05
CA ALA A 115 15.41 11.97 -12.71
C ALA A 115 14.98 13.44 -12.80
N ASN A 116 14.61 13.88 -14.01
CA ASN A 116 14.19 15.26 -14.27
C ASN A 116 13.39 15.31 -15.59
N PRO A 117 12.07 15.07 -15.55
CA PRO A 117 11.25 14.96 -16.76
C PRO A 117 11.19 16.26 -17.56
N ALA A 118 11.33 17.42 -16.90
CA ALA A 118 11.35 18.73 -17.55
C ALA A 118 12.62 18.92 -18.39
N GLN A 119 13.79 18.63 -17.81
CA GLN A 119 15.08 18.71 -18.50
C GLN A 119 15.16 17.71 -19.65
N TYR A 120 14.74 16.46 -19.42
CA TYR A 120 14.89 15.38 -20.39
C TYR A 120 13.74 15.24 -21.39
N ARG A 121 12.77 16.16 -21.38
CA ARG A 121 11.59 16.12 -22.25
C ARG A 121 11.89 15.92 -23.74
N PRO A 122 12.94 16.53 -24.35
CA PRO A 122 13.29 16.27 -25.74
C PRO A 122 13.69 14.80 -26.01
N LEU A 123 14.47 14.19 -25.12
CA LEU A 123 14.90 12.79 -25.24
C LEU A 123 13.75 11.82 -24.96
N ILE A 124 12.89 12.14 -23.99
CA ILE A 124 11.66 11.38 -23.72
C ILE A 124 10.76 11.39 -24.97
N ARG A 125 10.58 12.56 -25.61
CA ARG A 125 9.80 12.67 -26.86
C ARG A 125 10.41 11.86 -28.00
N ARG A 126 11.73 11.92 -28.17
CA ARG A 126 12.45 11.07 -29.15
C ARG A 126 12.16 9.59 -28.92
N ASN A 127 12.26 9.14 -27.67
CA ASN A 127 12.06 7.75 -27.31
C ASN A 127 10.59 7.30 -27.49
N VAL A 128 9.62 8.15 -27.14
CA VAL A 128 8.19 7.91 -27.43
C VAL A 128 7.98 7.73 -28.93
N GLY A 129 8.56 8.61 -29.76
CA GLY A 129 8.49 8.49 -31.21
C GLY A 129 9.05 7.16 -31.74
N LYS A 130 10.20 6.71 -31.21
CA LYS A 130 10.77 5.39 -31.52
C LYS A 130 9.84 4.25 -31.14
N LEU A 131 9.36 4.23 -29.89
CA LEU A 131 8.48 3.18 -29.39
C LEU A 131 7.16 3.14 -30.17
N THR A 132 6.56 4.29 -30.48
CA THR A 132 5.37 4.36 -31.35
C THR A 132 5.65 3.78 -32.73
N LYS A 133 6.80 4.10 -33.34
CA LYS A 133 7.18 3.56 -34.66
C LYS A 133 7.45 2.06 -34.64
N TRP A 134 7.98 1.52 -33.55
CA TRP A 134 8.35 0.11 -33.44
C TRP A 134 7.20 -0.82 -33.05
N GLN A 135 6.04 -0.28 -32.66
CA GLN A 135 4.86 -1.10 -32.38
C GLN A 135 4.47 -1.85 -33.66
N LYS A 136 4.28 -3.16 -33.56
CA LYS A 136 3.77 -3.96 -34.68
C LYS A 136 2.36 -3.49 -35.02
N ASP A 137 2.10 -3.25 -36.30
CA ASP A 137 0.82 -2.70 -36.78
C ASP A 137 -0.14 -3.74 -37.36
N SER A 138 0.35 -4.97 -37.59
CA SER A 138 -0.36 -6.01 -38.34
C SER A 138 0.01 -7.43 -37.87
N GLY A 139 -0.81 -8.39 -38.28
CA GLY A 139 -0.64 -9.81 -37.94
C GLY A 139 -1.00 -10.17 -36.50
N VAL A 140 -0.72 -11.41 -36.11
CA VAL A 140 -1.04 -11.95 -34.77
C VAL A 140 -0.35 -11.19 -33.62
N ASN A 141 0.73 -10.46 -33.93
CA ASN A 141 1.50 -9.66 -32.99
C ASN A 141 1.16 -8.16 -33.07
N ALA A 142 0.14 -7.74 -33.81
CA ALA A 142 -0.28 -6.34 -33.85
C ALA A 142 -0.53 -5.80 -32.43
N GLY A 143 0.07 -4.65 -32.11
CA GLY A 143 0.01 -4.01 -30.79
C GLY A 143 1.15 -4.34 -29.83
N SER A 144 2.06 -5.25 -30.21
CA SER A 144 3.22 -5.65 -29.40
C SER A 144 4.53 -4.99 -29.84
N TRP A 145 5.59 -5.22 -29.06
CA TRP A 145 6.96 -4.79 -29.35
C TRP A 145 7.93 -5.98 -29.37
N SER A 146 9.05 -5.80 -30.07
CA SER A 146 10.17 -6.73 -30.15
C SER A 146 11.50 -5.95 -30.10
N TYR A 147 12.63 -6.66 -30.21
CA TYR A 147 13.89 -6.07 -30.66
C TYR A 147 13.86 -5.81 -32.18
N PRO A 148 14.87 -5.17 -32.81
CA PRO A 148 14.67 -4.43 -34.07
C PRO A 148 14.18 -5.29 -35.25
N SER A 149 14.22 -6.61 -35.14
CA SER A 149 13.52 -7.58 -35.97
C SER A 149 12.89 -8.70 -35.12
N GLY A 150 11.89 -9.39 -35.67
CA GLY A 150 11.28 -10.58 -35.04
C GLY A 150 9.82 -10.41 -34.61
N PRO A 151 9.18 -11.51 -34.17
CA PRO A 151 7.83 -11.46 -33.61
C PRO A 151 7.84 -10.69 -32.29
N GLY A 152 6.73 -10.01 -31.98
CA GLY A 152 6.60 -9.32 -30.71
C GLY A 152 6.29 -10.29 -29.56
N ASP A 153 6.64 -9.86 -28.35
CA ASP A 153 6.50 -10.65 -27.13
C ASP A 153 6.02 -9.80 -25.95
N ASN A 154 5.51 -10.46 -24.91
CA ASN A 154 4.95 -9.81 -23.72
C ASN A 154 6.02 -9.13 -22.85
N SER A 155 7.28 -9.53 -23.01
CA SER A 155 8.43 -9.02 -22.26
C SER A 155 8.86 -7.63 -22.75
N ASN A 156 9.03 -7.46 -24.05
CA ASN A 156 9.28 -6.16 -24.68
C ASN A 156 8.04 -5.25 -24.61
N THR A 157 6.85 -5.83 -24.83
CA THR A 157 5.59 -5.07 -24.84
C THR A 157 5.31 -4.41 -23.50
N GLN A 158 5.52 -5.10 -22.38
CA GLN A 158 5.31 -4.46 -21.07
C GLN A 158 6.28 -3.28 -20.86
N PHE A 159 7.56 -3.41 -21.22
CA PHE A 159 8.54 -2.34 -21.00
C PHE A 159 8.24 -1.11 -21.87
N ALA A 160 7.85 -1.32 -23.12
CA ALA A 160 7.37 -0.25 -23.98
C ALA A 160 6.17 0.47 -23.35
N LEU A 161 5.18 -0.26 -22.84
CA LEU A 161 4.00 0.33 -22.19
C LEU A 161 4.35 1.10 -20.92
N LEU A 162 5.25 0.59 -20.06
CA LEU A 162 5.69 1.32 -18.87
C LEU A 162 6.34 2.64 -19.24
N ALA A 163 7.25 2.63 -20.22
CA ALA A 163 7.93 3.83 -20.67
C ALA A 163 6.97 4.85 -21.29
N LEU A 164 6.03 4.40 -22.13
CA LEU A 164 4.99 5.26 -22.71
C LEU A 164 4.07 5.83 -21.62
N HIS A 165 3.72 5.02 -20.62
CA HIS A 165 2.87 5.43 -19.51
C HIS A 165 3.53 6.52 -18.66
N GLU A 166 4.79 6.31 -18.28
CA GLU A 166 5.55 7.32 -17.52
C GLU A 166 5.82 8.58 -18.35
N ALA A 167 6.17 8.44 -19.63
CA ALA A 167 6.36 9.60 -20.53
C ALA A 167 5.11 10.47 -20.62
N GLU A 168 3.92 9.87 -20.67
CA GLU A 168 2.67 10.60 -20.75
C GLU A 168 2.25 11.19 -19.40
N THR A 169 2.31 10.40 -18.33
CA THR A 169 1.78 10.79 -17.01
C THR A 169 2.73 11.68 -16.20
N VAL A 170 4.05 11.51 -16.38
CA VAL A 170 5.07 12.24 -15.61
C VAL A 170 5.66 13.37 -16.45
N ALA A 171 6.02 13.11 -17.71
CA ALA A 171 6.66 14.09 -18.58
C ALA A 171 5.69 14.87 -19.51
N GLY A 172 4.41 14.51 -19.53
CA GLY A 172 3.40 15.17 -20.36
C GLY A 172 3.68 15.05 -21.87
N VAL A 173 4.37 13.99 -22.30
CA VAL A 173 4.62 13.70 -23.72
C VAL A 173 3.46 12.89 -24.27
N THR A 174 2.79 13.39 -25.32
CA THR A 174 1.62 12.73 -25.91
C THR A 174 2.00 11.41 -26.56
N VAL A 175 1.25 10.36 -26.24
CA VAL A 175 1.29 9.09 -26.97
C VAL A 175 0.03 8.99 -27.83
N PRO A 176 0.11 8.67 -29.13
CA PRO A 176 -1.07 8.59 -29.98
C PRO A 176 -2.09 7.54 -29.47
N PRO A 177 -3.40 7.86 -29.40
CA PRO A 177 -4.43 6.95 -28.87
C PRO A 177 -4.48 5.57 -29.54
N VAL A 178 -4.11 5.49 -30.83
CA VAL A 178 -4.03 4.23 -31.58
C VAL A 178 -3.01 3.25 -30.98
N VAL A 179 -1.92 3.75 -30.38
CA VAL A 179 -0.89 2.93 -29.74
C VAL A 179 -1.48 2.18 -28.55
N TRP A 180 -2.21 2.91 -27.70
CA TRP A 180 -2.91 2.36 -26.54
C TRP A 180 -3.98 1.35 -26.96
N ARG A 181 -4.76 1.66 -27.99
CA ARG A 181 -5.85 0.79 -28.47
C ARG A 181 -5.30 -0.54 -29.00
N ARG A 182 -4.24 -0.48 -29.83
CA ARG A 182 -3.58 -1.68 -30.35
C ARG A 182 -2.98 -2.52 -29.23
N ALA A 183 -2.32 -1.89 -28.25
CA ALA A 183 -1.77 -2.60 -27.11
C ALA A 183 -2.85 -3.26 -26.25
N LYS A 184 -4.00 -2.60 -26.03
CA LYS A 184 -5.15 -3.19 -25.35
C LYS A 184 -5.62 -4.47 -26.06
N THR A 185 -5.90 -4.37 -27.37
CA THR A 185 -6.31 -5.53 -28.17
C THR A 185 -5.27 -6.65 -28.14
N TYR A 186 -3.97 -6.31 -28.14
CA TYR A 186 -2.89 -7.30 -28.02
C TYR A 186 -2.92 -8.03 -26.66
N TRP A 187 -2.99 -7.31 -25.54
CA TRP A 187 -2.98 -7.94 -24.23
C TRP A 187 -4.24 -8.76 -23.94
N GLU A 188 -5.43 -8.26 -24.31
CA GLU A 188 -6.69 -9.00 -24.11
C GLU A 188 -6.66 -10.36 -24.80
N GLY A 189 -6.19 -10.43 -26.05
CA GLY A 189 -6.06 -11.70 -26.76
C GLY A 189 -4.78 -12.50 -26.46
N CYS A 190 -3.89 -12.02 -25.57
CA CYS A 190 -2.78 -12.83 -25.05
C CYS A 190 -3.18 -13.67 -23.83
N GLN A 191 -4.33 -13.38 -23.21
CA GLN A 191 -4.72 -14.05 -21.99
C GLN A 191 -5.20 -15.47 -22.27
N ASN A 192 -4.64 -16.43 -21.54
CA ASN A 192 -5.08 -17.82 -21.56
C ASN A 192 -6.45 -17.98 -20.88
N LEU A 193 -7.17 -19.06 -21.19
CA LEU A 193 -8.49 -19.35 -20.60
C LEU A 193 -8.48 -19.40 -19.06
N ASN A 194 -7.37 -19.81 -18.46
CA ASN A 194 -7.21 -19.87 -17.00
C ASN A 194 -6.88 -18.52 -16.33
N GLY A 195 -6.78 -17.43 -17.12
CA GLY A 195 -6.45 -16.07 -16.69
C GLY A 195 -4.96 -15.70 -16.77
N SER A 196 -4.07 -16.67 -16.98
CA SER A 196 -2.62 -16.44 -17.06
C SER A 196 -2.16 -15.83 -18.38
N PHE A 197 -0.89 -15.43 -18.43
CA PHE A 197 -0.22 -14.99 -19.64
C PHE A 197 1.07 -15.78 -19.84
N GLY A 198 1.32 -16.20 -21.08
CA GLY A 198 2.60 -16.76 -21.53
C GLY A 198 3.56 -15.71 -22.07
N TYR A 199 4.67 -16.12 -22.69
CA TYR A 199 5.69 -15.24 -23.25
C TYR A 199 5.20 -14.46 -24.48
N SER A 200 4.39 -15.09 -25.33
CA SER A 200 3.76 -14.45 -26.50
C SER A 200 2.54 -15.25 -26.94
N ARG A 201 1.76 -14.74 -27.90
CA ARG A 201 0.61 -15.47 -28.47
C ARG A 201 1.01 -16.73 -29.25
N THR A 202 2.21 -16.77 -29.81
CA THR A 202 2.64 -17.82 -30.75
C THR A 202 3.73 -18.73 -30.21
N PHE A 203 4.37 -18.35 -29.11
CA PHE A 203 5.49 -19.08 -28.52
C PHE A 203 5.50 -18.93 -27.00
N GLY A 204 5.78 -20.03 -26.28
CA GLY A 204 5.81 -20.04 -24.82
C GLY A 204 4.47 -19.67 -24.21
N GLN A 205 3.38 -20.25 -24.70
CA GLN A 205 1.99 -19.91 -24.32
C GLN A 205 1.67 -20.29 -22.88
N GLU A 206 2.42 -21.22 -22.29
CA GLU A 206 2.26 -21.64 -20.89
C GLU A 206 2.32 -20.44 -19.94
N GLY A 207 1.34 -20.38 -19.04
CA GLY A 207 1.20 -19.29 -18.09
C GLY A 207 2.36 -19.22 -17.11
N THR A 208 3.02 -18.06 -17.01
CA THR A 208 4.06 -17.80 -16.02
C THR A 208 3.71 -16.66 -15.08
N GLY A 209 4.28 -16.63 -13.89
CA GLY A 209 4.13 -15.52 -12.94
C GLY A 209 4.57 -14.21 -13.55
N SER A 210 5.80 -14.17 -14.08
CA SER A 210 6.40 -12.98 -14.69
C SER A 210 5.57 -12.36 -15.82
N MET A 211 4.99 -13.18 -16.70
CA MET A 211 4.16 -12.69 -17.79
C MET A 211 2.74 -12.36 -17.32
N THR A 212 2.22 -13.05 -16.31
CA THR A 212 0.91 -12.74 -15.74
C THR A 212 0.92 -11.40 -15.01
N VAL A 213 1.94 -11.11 -14.20
CA VAL A 213 2.07 -9.78 -13.58
C VAL A 213 2.29 -8.68 -14.62
N ALA A 214 2.97 -8.98 -15.72
CA ALA A 214 3.10 -8.08 -16.86
C ALA A 214 1.76 -7.79 -17.55
N GLY A 215 0.96 -8.83 -17.76
CA GLY A 215 -0.38 -8.71 -18.34
C GLY A 215 -1.32 -7.91 -17.46
N ILE A 216 -1.33 -8.16 -16.14
CA ILE A 216 -2.13 -7.39 -15.19
C ILE A 216 -1.75 -5.91 -15.25
N ALA A 217 -0.46 -5.57 -15.09
CA ALA A 217 -0.01 -4.18 -15.11
C ALA A 217 -0.32 -3.50 -16.45
N SER A 218 -0.12 -4.21 -17.57
CA SER A 218 -0.38 -3.67 -18.90
C SER A 218 -1.88 -3.44 -19.15
N LEU A 219 -2.74 -4.36 -18.71
CA LEU A 219 -4.20 -4.20 -18.77
C LEU A 219 -4.67 -3.02 -17.91
N ILE A 220 -4.11 -2.82 -16.71
CA ILE A 220 -4.41 -1.64 -15.90
C ILE A 220 -4.04 -0.35 -16.65
N ILE A 221 -2.82 -0.27 -17.21
CA ILE A 221 -2.35 0.91 -17.95
C ILE A 221 -3.28 1.24 -19.12
N VAL A 222 -3.63 0.26 -19.95
CA VAL A 222 -4.43 0.51 -21.15
C VAL A 222 -5.91 0.71 -20.83
N ASN A 223 -6.47 0.04 -19.82
CA ASN A 223 -7.87 0.22 -19.42
C ASN A 223 -8.11 1.59 -18.81
N ASP A 224 -7.17 2.13 -18.03
CA ASP A 224 -7.22 3.50 -17.49
C ASP A 224 -7.37 4.57 -18.60
N ARG A 225 -6.99 4.26 -19.84
CA ARG A 225 -7.11 5.17 -20.98
C ARG A 225 -8.48 5.15 -21.68
N PHE A 226 -9.26 4.09 -21.50
CA PHE A 226 -10.50 3.87 -22.24
C PHE A 226 -11.73 3.71 -21.35
N ARG A 227 -11.56 3.49 -20.04
CA ARG A 227 -12.68 3.41 -19.10
C ARG A 227 -13.38 4.77 -19.03
N ALA A 228 -14.71 4.75 -19.20
CA ALA A 228 -15.52 5.91 -18.91
C ALA A 228 -15.41 6.25 -17.41
N PRO A 229 -15.19 7.53 -17.05
CA PRO A 229 -15.12 7.94 -15.66
C PRO A 229 -16.49 7.75 -14.99
N SER A 230 -16.45 7.46 -13.70
CA SER A 230 -17.64 7.30 -12.84
C SER A 230 -18.29 8.64 -12.46
N ALA A 231 -17.68 9.75 -12.85
CA ALA A 231 -18.22 11.10 -12.77
C ALA A 231 -17.98 11.83 -14.09
N LYS A 232 -18.91 12.70 -14.49
CA LYS A 232 -18.84 13.49 -15.72
C LYS A 232 -19.27 14.94 -15.48
N VAL A 233 -18.85 15.82 -16.38
CA VAL A 233 -19.25 17.23 -16.38
C VAL A 233 -20.01 17.55 -17.66
N GLU A 234 -21.21 18.09 -17.53
CA GLU A 234 -22.03 18.57 -18.64
C GLU A 234 -22.31 20.06 -18.47
N GLY A 235 -21.55 20.90 -19.19
CA GLY A 235 -21.58 22.35 -19.00
C GLY A 235 -21.03 22.74 -17.62
N GLU A 236 -21.91 23.21 -16.74
CA GLU A 236 -21.59 23.53 -15.34
C GLU A 236 -22.11 22.49 -14.34
N GLU A 237 -22.79 21.45 -14.81
CA GLU A 237 -23.37 20.41 -13.97
C GLU A 237 -22.40 19.23 -13.81
N ILE A 238 -22.28 18.75 -12.57
CA ILE A 238 -21.48 17.57 -12.23
C ILE A 238 -22.43 16.38 -12.06
N LEU A 239 -22.25 15.37 -12.91
CA LEU A 239 -22.99 14.11 -12.88
C LEU A 239 -22.16 13.05 -12.16
N CYS A 240 -22.42 12.82 -10.88
CA CYS A 240 -21.74 11.81 -10.07
C CYS A 240 -22.34 10.40 -10.26
N CYS A 241 -21.59 9.37 -9.83
CA CYS A 241 -22.04 7.97 -9.77
C CYS A 241 -22.62 7.44 -11.09
N GLN A 242 -22.03 7.82 -12.22
CA GLN A 242 -22.42 7.31 -13.53
C GLN A 242 -22.07 5.80 -13.62
N PRO A 243 -22.89 4.99 -14.32
CA PRO A 243 -22.58 3.59 -14.53
C PRO A 243 -21.19 3.45 -15.18
N ALA A 244 -20.22 2.93 -14.43
CA ALA A 244 -18.93 2.57 -14.97
C ALA A 244 -19.06 1.27 -15.77
N GLU A 245 -18.26 1.12 -16.83
CA GLU A 245 -18.11 -0.19 -17.48
C GLU A 245 -17.66 -1.21 -16.43
N GLN A 246 -18.33 -2.37 -16.39
CA GLN A 246 -18.03 -3.44 -15.44
C GLN A 246 -16.55 -3.83 -15.51
N ASP A 247 -16.01 -4.26 -14.37
CA ASP A 247 -14.61 -4.66 -14.29
C ASP A 247 -14.25 -5.63 -15.40
N ASP A 248 -13.19 -5.27 -16.13
CA ASP A 248 -12.63 -6.08 -17.20
C ASP A 248 -12.40 -7.50 -16.69
N ASP A 249 -13.20 -8.44 -17.20
CA ASP A 249 -13.15 -9.85 -16.84
C ASP A 249 -11.73 -10.42 -17.01
N HIS A 250 -10.93 -9.83 -17.91
CA HIS A 250 -9.52 -10.17 -18.06
C HIS A 250 -8.70 -9.87 -16.79
N LEU A 251 -8.83 -8.67 -16.19
CA LEU A 251 -8.10 -8.32 -14.96
C LEU A 251 -8.51 -9.22 -13.79
N ARG A 252 -9.82 -9.46 -13.62
CA ARG A 252 -10.34 -10.32 -12.57
C ARG A 252 -9.78 -11.74 -12.67
N ARG A 253 -9.82 -12.37 -13.84
CA ARG A 253 -9.27 -13.72 -14.06
C ARG A 253 -7.75 -13.77 -13.85
N ALA A 254 -7.02 -12.74 -14.26
CA ALA A 254 -5.58 -12.66 -14.07
C ALA A 254 -5.19 -12.55 -12.60
N MET A 255 -5.88 -11.69 -11.84
CA MET A 255 -5.68 -11.57 -10.39
C MET A 255 -6.01 -12.87 -9.65
N GLN A 256 -7.08 -13.57 -10.07
CA GLN A 256 -7.41 -14.89 -9.52
C GLN A 256 -6.33 -15.94 -9.83
N TRP A 257 -5.73 -15.91 -11.02
CA TRP A 257 -4.61 -16.80 -11.34
C TRP A 257 -3.38 -16.47 -10.49
N LEU A 258 -3.03 -15.18 -10.37
CA LEU A 258 -1.91 -14.73 -9.57
C LEU A 258 -2.09 -15.14 -8.11
N GLY A 259 -3.25 -14.89 -7.50
CA GLY A 259 -3.53 -15.26 -6.11
C GLY A 259 -3.42 -16.76 -5.85
N ARG A 260 -3.81 -17.62 -6.80
CA ARG A 260 -3.68 -19.09 -6.67
C ARG A 260 -2.25 -19.60 -6.81
N ASN A 261 -1.41 -18.91 -7.57
CA ASN A 261 -0.08 -19.37 -7.94
C ASN A 261 1.04 -18.54 -7.29
N PHE A 262 0.69 -17.55 -6.46
CA PHE A 262 1.63 -16.61 -5.89
C PHE A 262 2.76 -17.32 -5.14
N SER A 263 3.99 -16.84 -5.32
CA SER A 263 5.15 -17.31 -4.58
C SER A 263 6.19 -16.20 -4.49
N VAL A 264 6.93 -16.12 -3.38
CA VAL A 264 8.10 -15.23 -3.26
C VAL A 264 9.41 -15.96 -3.53
N THR A 265 9.37 -17.29 -3.68
CA THR A 265 10.56 -18.15 -3.71
C THR A 265 10.96 -18.62 -5.11
N GLY A 266 10.05 -18.51 -6.08
CA GLY A 266 10.25 -18.89 -7.47
C GLY A 266 9.19 -18.25 -8.37
N ASN A 267 9.51 -18.07 -9.65
CA ASN A 267 8.55 -17.59 -10.66
C ASN A 267 7.58 -18.73 -11.08
N PRO A 268 6.29 -18.64 -10.76
CA PRO A 268 5.31 -19.68 -11.07
C PRO A 268 5.27 -20.03 -12.56
N GLY A 269 5.08 -21.31 -12.89
CA GLY A 269 5.00 -21.78 -14.27
C GLY A 269 6.34 -21.83 -15.03
N THR A 270 7.47 -21.60 -14.35
CA THR A 270 8.81 -21.71 -14.96
C THR A 270 9.61 -22.88 -14.39
N SER A 271 10.48 -23.46 -15.22
CA SER A 271 11.43 -24.49 -14.77
C SER A 271 12.38 -23.93 -13.71
N GLU A 272 12.44 -24.61 -12.56
CA GLU A 272 13.29 -24.27 -11.40
C GLU A 272 13.02 -22.87 -10.81
N GLY A 273 11.90 -22.22 -11.15
CA GLY A 273 11.57 -20.89 -10.62
C GLY A 273 12.47 -19.76 -11.15
N ARG A 274 13.04 -19.92 -12.35
CA ARG A 274 13.90 -18.92 -13.02
C ARG A 274 13.23 -17.56 -13.23
N TRP A 275 14.05 -16.52 -13.38
CA TRP A 275 13.58 -15.12 -13.53
C TRP A 275 12.83 -14.63 -12.29
N LEU A 276 13.31 -15.04 -11.12
CA LEU A 276 12.68 -14.76 -9.84
C LEU A 276 12.63 -13.25 -9.59
N LEU A 277 13.75 -12.56 -9.74
CA LEU A 277 13.81 -11.12 -9.43
C LEU A 277 13.07 -10.29 -10.47
N TYR A 278 13.06 -10.73 -11.73
CA TYR A 278 12.22 -10.15 -12.77
C TYR A 278 10.73 -10.30 -12.46
N TYR A 279 10.31 -11.48 -11.99
CA TYR A 279 8.95 -11.73 -11.53
C TYR A 279 8.59 -10.87 -10.33
N LEU A 280 9.43 -10.83 -9.28
CA LEU A 280 9.18 -10.02 -8.09
C LEU A 280 9.08 -8.53 -8.43
N TYR A 281 9.94 -8.01 -9.32
CA TYR A 281 9.79 -6.65 -9.84
C TYR A 281 8.40 -6.40 -10.47
N GLY A 282 7.84 -7.39 -11.16
CA GLY A 282 6.46 -7.32 -11.66
C GLY A 282 5.38 -7.46 -10.57
N VAL A 283 5.60 -8.30 -9.55
CA VAL A 283 4.72 -8.46 -8.38
C VAL A 283 4.52 -7.15 -7.65
N GLU A 284 5.63 -6.44 -7.38
CA GLU A 284 5.59 -5.14 -6.71
C GLU A 284 4.73 -4.14 -7.49
N ARG A 285 4.91 -4.11 -8.82
CA ARG A 285 4.12 -3.25 -9.70
C ARG A 285 2.63 -3.59 -9.63
N VAL A 286 2.27 -4.88 -9.71
CA VAL A 286 0.86 -5.29 -9.60
C VAL A 286 0.28 -4.89 -8.26
N GLY A 287 0.97 -5.16 -7.15
CA GLY A 287 0.48 -4.84 -5.81
C GLY A 287 0.22 -3.35 -5.61
N ARG A 288 1.06 -2.50 -6.20
CA ARG A 288 0.83 -1.05 -6.20
C ARG A 288 -0.27 -0.58 -7.14
N MET A 289 -0.28 -1.09 -8.38
CA MET A 289 -1.24 -0.63 -9.38
C MET A 289 -2.67 -1.08 -9.07
N THR A 290 -2.83 -2.20 -8.36
CA THR A 290 -4.15 -2.66 -7.88
C THR A 290 -4.51 -2.12 -6.50
N ASN A 291 -3.56 -1.46 -5.82
CA ASN A 291 -3.67 -1.04 -4.42
C ASN A 291 -4.03 -2.21 -3.48
N GLN A 292 -3.70 -3.45 -3.86
CA GLN A 292 -3.93 -4.63 -3.02
C GLN A 292 -2.71 -4.94 -2.17
N ARG A 293 -2.93 -5.07 -0.86
CA ARG A 293 -1.91 -5.54 0.06
C ARG A 293 -1.70 -7.05 -0.03
N TYR A 294 -2.78 -7.81 -0.16
CA TYR A 294 -2.73 -9.26 -0.13
C TYR A 294 -3.09 -9.86 -1.50
N PHE A 295 -2.37 -10.91 -1.89
CA PHE A 295 -2.78 -11.80 -2.98
C PHE A 295 -3.23 -13.14 -2.41
N GLY A 296 -4.23 -13.79 -3.00
CA GLY A 296 -4.72 -15.08 -2.50
C GLY A 296 -6.19 -15.30 -2.75
N ARG A 297 -6.73 -16.43 -2.30
CA ARG A 297 -8.18 -16.66 -2.29
C ARG A 297 -8.79 -16.06 -1.03
N ASP A 298 -10.00 -15.53 -1.16
CA ASP A 298 -10.92 -15.46 -0.03
C ASP A 298 -11.31 -16.90 0.32
N ASP A 299 -11.07 -17.33 1.57
CA ASP A 299 -11.65 -18.56 2.11
C ASP A 299 -13.04 -18.22 2.66
N PRO A 300 -14.14 -18.59 1.98
CA PRO A 300 -15.48 -18.22 2.42
C PRO A 300 -15.94 -18.95 3.69
N MET A 301 -15.19 -19.97 4.16
CA MET A 301 -15.53 -20.78 5.35
C MET A 301 -14.42 -20.81 6.41
N GLY A 302 -13.31 -20.12 6.21
CA GLY A 302 -12.14 -20.12 7.09
C GLY A 302 -12.16 -19.01 8.13
N THR A 303 -11.85 -19.36 9.38
CA THR A 303 -11.56 -18.40 10.44
C THR A 303 -10.15 -17.81 10.24
N GLY A 304 -9.94 -16.91 9.26
CA GLY A 304 -8.74 -16.07 9.15
C GLY A 304 -8.00 -16.05 7.80
N LEU A 305 -6.82 -15.42 7.80
CA LEU A 305 -5.88 -15.15 6.68
C LEU A 305 -5.31 -16.39 5.94
N ALA A 306 -5.86 -17.59 6.14
CA ALA A 306 -5.35 -18.81 5.50
C ALA A 306 -5.44 -18.69 3.97
N GLY A 307 -4.28 -18.69 3.28
CA GLY A 307 -4.19 -18.57 1.82
C GLY A 307 -4.08 -17.14 1.27
N LYS A 308 -3.96 -16.12 2.12
CA LYS A 308 -3.62 -14.74 1.74
C LYS A 308 -2.14 -14.46 1.99
N HIS A 309 -1.50 -13.82 1.03
CA HIS A 309 -0.09 -13.52 1.02
C HIS A 309 0.16 -12.01 1.06
N ASP A 310 0.86 -11.51 2.07
CA ASP A 310 1.37 -10.14 2.06
C ASP A 310 2.60 -10.10 1.15
N TRP A 311 2.35 -9.79 -0.12
CA TRP A 311 3.35 -9.91 -1.17
C TRP A 311 4.62 -9.12 -0.89
N TYR A 312 4.49 -7.98 -0.20
CA TYR A 312 5.62 -7.12 0.10
C TYR A 312 6.39 -7.64 1.30
N ARG A 313 5.71 -7.91 2.42
CA ARG A 313 6.36 -8.41 3.64
C ARG A 313 7.06 -9.73 3.39
N GLU A 314 6.37 -10.70 2.78
CA GLU A 314 6.93 -12.02 2.46
C GLU A 314 8.09 -11.91 1.47
N GLY A 315 7.97 -11.05 0.44
CA GLY A 315 9.01 -10.85 -0.56
C GLY A 315 10.24 -10.18 0.04
N ALA A 316 10.06 -9.17 0.89
CA ALA A 316 11.15 -8.47 1.54
C ALA A 316 11.89 -9.38 2.54
N GLU A 317 11.15 -10.17 3.33
CA GLU A 317 11.73 -11.15 4.25
C GLU A 317 12.57 -12.18 3.48
N TYR A 318 12.00 -12.76 2.42
CA TYR A 318 12.69 -13.73 1.60
C TYR A 318 13.95 -13.15 0.95
N LEU A 319 13.85 -11.98 0.31
CA LEU A 319 14.98 -11.36 -0.37
C LEU A 319 16.12 -11.05 0.60
N ILE A 320 15.81 -10.43 1.74
CA ILE A 320 16.81 -10.02 2.73
C ILE A 320 17.44 -11.24 3.42
N ALA A 321 16.64 -12.23 3.78
CA ALA A 321 17.12 -13.38 4.52
C ALA A 321 17.86 -14.39 3.64
N ARG A 322 17.44 -14.55 2.37
CA ARG A 322 17.89 -15.68 1.51
C ARG A 322 18.63 -15.26 0.25
N ARG A 323 18.47 -14.03 -0.23
CA ARG A 323 18.99 -13.60 -1.53
C ARG A 323 20.00 -12.46 -1.48
N GLN A 324 20.13 -11.75 -0.35
CA GLN A 324 21.13 -10.71 -0.18
C GLN A 324 22.43 -11.25 0.43
N ASP A 325 23.55 -11.00 -0.21
CA ASP A 325 24.87 -11.23 0.40
C ASP A 325 25.12 -10.19 1.51
N ARG A 326 25.32 -10.67 2.74
CA ARG A 326 25.45 -9.77 3.92
C ARG A 326 26.71 -8.91 3.90
N MET A 327 27.79 -9.39 3.27
CA MET A 327 29.07 -8.67 3.22
C MET A 327 29.11 -7.65 2.10
N SER A 328 28.72 -8.05 0.89
CA SER A 328 28.83 -7.24 -0.32
C SER A 328 27.59 -6.41 -0.59
N GLY A 329 26.41 -6.84 -0.14
CA GLY A 329 25.14 -6.14 -0.29
C GLY A 329 24.39 -6.40 -1.61
N TYR A 330 24.94 -7.22 -2.52
CA TYR A 330 24.26 -7.59 -3.76
C TYR A 330 23.18 -8.65 -3.55
N PHE A 331 22.24 -8.75 -4.48
CA PHE A 331 21.27 -9.83 -4.54
C PHE A 331 21.60 -10.85 -5.63
N THR A 332 21.13 -12.08 -5.43
CA THR A 332 21.13 -13.14 -6.45
C THR A 332 19.72 -13.63 -6.73
N GLY A 333 19.41 -13.88 -8.00
CA GLY A 333 18.12 -14.47 -8.39
C GLY A 333 18.24 -15.96 -8.67
N THR A 334 17.44 -16.43 -9.64
CA THR A 334 17.45 -17.82 -10.08
C THR A 334 17.61 -17.91 -11.59
N GLY A 335 18.57 -18.71 -12.04
CA GLY A 335 18.91 -18.92 -13.44
C GLY A 335 20.07 -18.04 -13.94
N ALA A 336 20.56 -18.38 -15.14
CA ALA A 336 21.85 -17.91 -15.65
C ALA A 336 22.03 -16.38 -15.72
N VAL A 337 20.97 -15.59 -15.92
CA VAL A 337 21.11 -14.13 -15.97
C VAL A 337 21.19 -13.53 -14.56
N GLU A 338 20.22 -13.86 -13.69
CA GLU A 338 20.14 -13.26 -12.35
C GLU A 338 21.16 -13.83 -11.35
N GLU A 339 21.78 -14.98 -11.65
CA GLU A 339 22.87 -15.56 -10.86
C GLU A 339 24.23 -14.98 -11.25
N ASN A 340 24.46 -14.74 -12.54
CA ASN A 340 25.76 -14.28 -13.04
C ASN A 340 25.88 -12.75 -13.11
N ASP A 341 24.78 -12.03 -13.36
CA ASP A 341 24.77 -10.57 -13.39
C ASP A 341 24.19 -9.99 -12.11
N LYS A 342 25.09 -9.77 -11.15
CA LYS A 342 24.77 -9.20 -9.83
C LYS A 342 24.23 -7.76 -9.91
N CYS A 343 24.53 -7.01 -10.98
CA CYS A 343 24.03 -5.64 -11.14
C CYS A 343 22.55 -5.67 -11.54
N ILE A 344 22.18 -6.52 -12.50
CA ILE A 344 20.78 -6.74 -12.88
C ILE A 344 19.98 -7.27 -11.69
N ALA A 345 20.47 -8.31 -11.02
CA ALA A 345 19.81 -8.91 -9.87
C ALA A 345 19.58 -7.88 -8.73
N THR A 346 20.63 -7.14 -8.37
CA THR A 346 20.53 -6.12 -7.31
C THR A 346 19.58 -4.99 -7.70
N ALA A 347 19.58 -4.54 -8.97
CA ALA A 347 18.68 -3.49 -9.41
C ALA A 347 17.20 -3.91 -9.36
N LEU A 348 16.88 -5.13 -9.78
CA LEU A 348 15.50 -5.67 -9.71
C LEU A 348 15.02 -5.85 -8.26
N ALA A 349 15.87 -6.40 -7.39
CA ALA A 349 15.56 -6.53 -5.96
C ALA A 349 15.41 -5.16 -5.28
N LEU A 350 16.25 -4.19 -5.65
CA LEU A 350 16.18 -2.83 -5.13
C LEU A 350 14.89 -2.13 -5.56
N LEU A 351 14.45 -2.32 -6.81
CA LEU A 351 13.16 -1.81 -7.29
C LEU A 351 12.00 -2.41 -6.49
N PHE A 352 12.00 -3.73 -6.26
CA PHE A 352 10.99 -4.38 -5.42
C PHE A 352 10.93 -3.78 -4.00
N LEU A 353 12.07 -3.75 -3.31
CA LEU A 353 12.15 -3.28 -1.92
C LEU A 353 11.78 -1.80 -1.80
N SER A 354 12.31 -0.96 -2.69
CA SER A 354 12.18 0.49 -2.58
C SER A 354 10.81 1.00 -2.97
N LYS A 355 10.17 0.38 -3.96
CA LYS A 355 8.88 0.84 -4.47
C LYS A 355 7.71 0.24 -3.67
N GLY A 356 7.88 -0.93 -3.06
CA GLY A 356 6.86 -1.54 -2.20
C GLY A 356 6.73 -0.95 -0.79
N ARG A 357 7.77 -0.29 -0.26
CA ARG A 357 7.77 0.39 1.06
C ARG A 357 7.03 1.74 1.11
N ARG A 358 6.32 2.12 0.03
CA ARG A 358 5.68 3.44 -0.01
C ARG A 358 4.74 3.59 1.20
N PRO A 359 4.84 4.71 1.94
CA PRO A 359 3.99 4.92 3.11
C PRO A 359 2.51 4.96 2.74
N VAL A 360 1.68 4.30 3.54
CA VAL A 360 0.23 4.20 3.33
C VAL A 360 -0.45 5.45 3.88
N LEU A 361 -1.07 6.23 2.99
CA LEU A 361 -1.82 7.44 3.30
C LEU A 361 -3.16 7.11 3.95
N LEU A 362 -3.91 6.19 3.35
CA LEU A 362 -5.21 5.71 3.85
C LEU A 362 -5.54 4.32 3.29
N ALA A 363 -6.49 3.62 3.93
CA ALA A 363 -7.13 2.44 3.37
C ALA A 363 -8.59 2.73 2.98
N LYS A 364 -8.99 2.39 1.76
CA LYS A 364 -10.40 2.36 1.34
C LYS A 364 -11.00 1.01 1.76
N LEU A 365 -12.08 1.04 2.51
CA LEU A 365 -12.69 -0.14 3.09
C LEU A 365 -13.64 -0.81 2.09
N GLN A 366 -13.34 -2.05 1.73
CA GLN A 366 -14.29 -2.92 1.04
C GLN A 366 -15.27 -3.48 2.08
N HIS A 367 -16.47 -2.89 2.14
CA HIS A 367 -17.54 -3.24 3.09
C HIS A 367 -18.74 -3.93 2.42
N SER A 368 -18.66 -4.18 1.11
CA SER A 368 -19.65 -4.91 0.34
C SER A 368 -19.00 -5.73 -0.77
N VAL A 369 -19.66 -6.82 -1.18
CA VAL A 369 -19.24 -7.64 -2.34
C VAL A 369 -19.58 -6.95 -3.66
N ALA A 370 -20.65 -6.14 -3.68
CA ALA A 370 -20.96 -5.25 -4.79
C ALA A 370 -20.09 -3.98 -4.76
N ASP A 371 -19.99 -3.27 -5.89
CA ASP A 371 -19.17 -2.06 -6.06
C ASP A 371 -19.66 -0.81 -5.28
N ASP A 372 -20.59 -0.93 -4.34
CA ASP A 372 -21.08 0.21 -3.54
C ASP A 372 -19.94 0.89 -2.75
N TRP A 373 -18.99 0.11 -2.25
CA TRP A 373 -17.80 0.63 -1.58
C TRP A 373 -16.85 1.39 -2.52
N ASN A 374 -17.00 1.25 -3.85
CA ASN A 374 -16.07 1.77 -4.86
C ASN A 374 -16.76 2.47 -6.04
N LEU A 375 -17.85 3.20 -5.78
CA LEU A 375 -18.61 3.93 -6.81
C LEU A 375 -17.75 4.90 -7.64
N HIS A 376 -16.80 5.58 -6.98
CA HIS A 376 -15.76 6.36 -7.64
C HIS A 376 -14.44 5.60 -7.51
N ARG A 377 -13.91 5.06 -8.61
CA ARG A 377 -12.81 4.08 -8.56
C ARG A 377 -11.43 4.71 -8.47
N ASN A 378 -11.28 5.93 -9.00
CA ASN A 378 -10.02 6.65 -9.06
C ASN A 378 -9.94 7.76 -8.00
N ASP A 379 -10.99 7.96 -7.21
CA ASP A 379 -11.11 8.98 -6.17
C ASP A 379 -9.88 9.06 -5.25
N VAL A 380 -9.51 7.95 -4.60
CA VAL A 380 -8.41 7.89 -3.66
C VAL A 380 -7.07 7.92 -4.38
N ASP A 381 -6.95 7.36 -5.59
CA ASP A 381 -5.71 7.48 -6.39
C ASP A 381 -5.41 8.94 -6.73
N ASN A 382 -6.43 9.64 -7.21
CA ASN A 382 -6.37 11.05 -7.54
C ASN A 382 -6.07 11.93 -6.33
N LEU A 383 -6.76 11.70 -5.21
CA LEU A 383 -6.48 12.38 -3.95
C LEU A 383 -5.04 12.11 -3.48
N THR A 384 -4.60 10.85 -3.53
CA THR A 384 -3.24 10.46 -3.13
C THR A 384 -2.19 11.21 -3.96
N ARG A 385 -2.35 11.27 -5.30
CA ARG A 385 -1.44 12.04 -6.17
C ARG A 385 -1.42 13.54 -5.86
N TYR A 386 -2.58 14.12 -5.54
CA TYR A 386 -2.66 15.51 -5.13
C TYR A 386 -1.86 15.75 -3.85
N VAL A 387 -2.01 14.86 -2.86
CA VAL A 387 -1.27 14.90 -1.59
C VAL A 387 0.23 14.65 -1.81
N GLU A 388 0.63 13.70 -2.65
CA GLU A 388 2.04 13.40 -2.96
C GLU A 388 2.77 14.64 -3.49
N LYS A 389 2.15 15.39 -4.42
CA LYS A 389 2.72 16.62 -4.99
C LYS A 389 2.91 17.69 -3.92
N ARG A 390 1.90 17.86 -3.06
CA ARG A 390 1.88 18.90 -2.03
C ARG A 390 2.86 18.61 -0.89
N TRP A 391 2.93 17.35 -0.45
CA TRP A 391 3.84 16.90 0.59
C TRP A 391 5.25 16.59 0.07
N ARG A 392 5.45 16.62 -1.26
CA ARG A 392 6.72 16.28 -1.94
C ARG A 392 7.26 14.94 -1.49
N ARG A 393 6.37 13.96 -1.39
CA ARG A 393 6.65 12.65 -0.82
C ARG A 393 5.85 11.62 -1.59
N GLU A 394 6.49 10.50 -1.91
CA GLU A 394 5.79 9.36 -2.48
C GLU A 394 4.91 8.69 -1.42
N LEU A 395 3.68 8.37 -1.80
CA LEU A 395 2.64 7.78 -0.96
C LEU A 395 1.94 6.66 -1.74
N THR A 396 1.18 5.86 -1.02
CA THR A 396 0.27 4.87 -1.59
C THR A 396 -1.00 4.81 -0.75
N TRP A 397 -2.03 4.17 -1.28
CA TRP A 397 -3.22 3.81 -0.54
C TRP A 397 -3.49 2.33 -0.77
N GLN A 398 -4.39 1.75 0.02
CA GLN A 398 -4.70 0.33 -0.12
C GLN A 398 -6.19 0.03 0.03
N VAL A 399 -6.64 -1.05 -0.60
CA VAL A 399 -7.97 -1.61 -0.33
C VAL A 399 -7.84 -2.64 0.79
N VAL A 400 -8.72 -2.54 1.78
CA VAL A 400 -8.80 -3.50 2.89
C VAL A 400 -10.22 -4.03 3.02
N ASP A 401 -10.36 -5.36 2.99
CA ASP A 401 -11.64 -6.02 3.27
C ASP A 401 -11.96 -5.88 4.76
N LEU A 402 -13.03 -5.13 5.06
CA LEU A 402 -13.41 -4.77 6.42
C LEU A 402 -13.85 -5.98 7.26
N TYR A 403 -14.39 -7.02 6.64
CA TYR A 403 -14.87 -8.20 7.34
C TYR A 403 -13.74 -9.17 7.65
N GLN A 404 -12.81 -9.33 6.72
CA GLN A 404 -11.70 -10.26 6.84
C GLN A 404 -10.50 -9.70 7.62
N ALA A 405 -10.26 -8.39 7.56
CA ALA A 405 -9.14 -7.76 8.24
C ALA A 405 -9.27 -7.83 9.78
N SER A 406 -8.17 -8.09 10.46
CA SER A 406 -8.02 -7.90 11.91
C SER A 406 -7.85 -6.41 12.25
N VAL A 407 -7.93 -6.05 13.54
CA VAL A 407 -7.63 -4.67 13.97
C VAL A 407 -6.16 -4.33 13.69
N GLU A 408 -5.26 -5.30 13.83
CA GLU A 408 -3.84 -5.19 13.51
C GLU A 408 -3.61 -4.91 12.03
N ASP A 409 -4.45 -5.43 11.13
CA ASP A 409 -4.41 -5.12 9.71
C ASP A 409 -4.93 -3.70 9.43
N LEU A 410 -5.98 -3.27 10.13
CA LEU A 410 -6.54 -1.92 9.98
C LEU A 410 -5.55 -0.82 10.44
N LEU A 411 -4.83 -1.05 11.54
CA LEU A 411 -3.86 -0.09 12.12
C LEU A 411 -2.64 0.22 11.25
N GLN A 412 -2.51 -0.49 10.14
CA GLN A 412 -1.45 -0.32 9.14
C GLN A 412 -1.76 0.88 8.25
N SER A 413 -3.01 1.34 8.28
CA SER A 413 -3.46 2.58 7.68
C SER A 413 -3.83 3.58 8.77
N PRO A 414 -3.24 4.78 8.78
CA PRO A 414 -3.57 5.79 9.78
C PRO A 414 -4.99 6.34 9.61
N VAL A 415 -5.55 6.20 8.40
CA VAL A 415 -6.92 6.60 8.05
C VAL A 415 -7.62 5.44 7.36
N LEU A 416 -8.83 5.09 7.84
CA LEU A 416 -9.77 4.26 7.11
C LEU A 416 -10.81 5.15 6.43
N TYR A 417 -11.09 4.89 5.17
CA TYR A 417 -12.09 5.57 4.38
C TYR A 417 -13.25 4.62 4.06
N LEU A 418 -14.43 4.95 4.59
CA LEU A 418 -15.68 4.20 4.40
C LEU A 418 -16.65 5.03 3.55
N SER A 419 -16.97 4.56 2.36
CA SER A 419 -17.84 5.30 1.44
C SER A 419 -18.87 4.41 0.77
N GLY A 420 -20.04 4.94 0.43
CA GLY A 420 -21.05 4.20 -0.33
C GLY A 420 -22.40 4.91 -0.40
N ASN A 421 -23.38 4.24 -1.00
CA ASN A 421 -24.78 4.69 -1.06
C ASN A 421 -25.73 3.74 -0.32
N LEU A 422 -25.32 2.50 -0.07
CA LEU A 422 -26.10 1.52 0.66
C LEU A 422 -25.82 1.58 2.16
N ASN A 423 -26.69 0.96 2.95
CA ASN A 423 -26.48 0.86 4.39
C ASN A 423 -25.21 0.01 4.66
N PRO A 424 -24.19 0.56 5.36
CA PRO A 424 -22.94 -0.15 5.63
C PRO A 424 -23.04 -1.21 6.73
N LEU A 425 -24.17 -1.31 7.44
CA LEU A 425 -24.36 -2.30 8.50
C LEU A 425 -24.64 -3.70 7.94
N PRO A 426 -23.98 -4.74 8.48
CA PRO A 426 -24.34 -6.12 8.23
C PRO A 426 -25.80 -6.40 8.61
N ARG A 427 -26.42 -7.35 7.90
CA ARG A 427 -27.82 -7.72 8.18
C ARG A 427 -28.00 -8.30 9.58
N GLU A 428 -27.07 -9.15 10.01
CA GLU A 428 -27.12 -9.87 11.29
C GLU A 428 -26.59 -9.02 12.45
N ASN A 429 -27.33 -8.96 13.56
CA ASN A 429 -26.96 -8.16 14.74
C ASN A 429 -25.58 -8.55 15.32
N VAL A 430 -25.27 -9.84 15.38
CA VAL A 430 -23.97 -10.34 15.87
C VAL A 430 -22.82 -9.80 15.02
N GLN A 431 -23.01 -9.69 13.70
CA GLN A 431 -22.01 -9.11 12.81
C GLN A 431 -21.89 -7.59 12.99
N ARG A 432 -23.00 -6.89 13.26
CA ARG A 432 -22.99 -5.45 13.59
C ARG A 432 -22.17 -5.17 14.85
N GLU A 433 -22.38 -5.94 15.93
CA GLU A 433 -21.62 -5.80 17.18
C GLU A 433 -20.14 -6.06 16.98
N LYS A 434 -19.78 -7.13 16.25
CA LYS A 434 -18.38 -7.44 15.91
C LYS A 434 -17.72 -6.33 15.09
N LEU A 435 -18.44 -5.77 14.11
CA LEU A 435 -17.95 -4.66 13.29
C LEU A 435 -17.74 -3.41 14.16
N ALA A 436 -18.72 -3.08 15.00
CA ALA A 436 -18.65 -1.93 15.89
C ALA A 436 -17.46 -2.04 16.85
N GLN A 437 -17.25 -3.21 17.47
CA GLN A 437 -16.11 -3.46 18.34
C GLN A 437 -14.78 -3.33 17.58
N LYS A 438 -14.68 -3.89 16.37
CA LYS A 438 -13.48 -3.80 15.52
C LYS A 438 -13.10 -2.34 15.20
N LEU A 439 -14.09 -1.53 14.83
CA LEU A 439 -13.88 -0.10 14.55
C LEU A 439 -13.56 0.69 15.84
N ARG A 440 -14.18 0.33 16.96
CA ARG A 440 -13.87 0.92 18.27
C ARG A 440 -12.42 0.63 18.66
N ASP A 441 -11.96 -0.61 18.55
CA ASP A 441 -10.58 -1.01 18.86
C ASP A 441 -9.56 -0.31 17.96
N TYR A 442 -9.89 -0.12 16.68
CA TYR A 442 -9.07 0.65 15.74
C TYR A 442 -8.94 2.13 16.18
N ILE A 443 -10.05 2.79 16.49
CA ILE A 443 -10.07 4.19 16.92
C ILE A 443 -9.39 4.37 18.29
N ASP A 444 -9.64 3.48 19.24
CA ASP A 444 -9.01 3.48 20.57
C ASP A 444 -7.48 3.38 20.49
N ARG A 445 -6.96 2.73 19.46
CA ARG A 445 -5.52 2.55 19.19
C ARG A 445 -4.92 3.65 18.31
N GLY A 446 -5.64 4.77 18.13
CA GLY A 446 -5.14 5.94 17.41
C GLY A 446 -5.42 5.92 15.91
N GLY A 447 -6.34 5.05 15.45
CA GLY A 447 -6.90 5.12 14.11
C GLY A 447 -7.78 6.35 13.88
N PHE A 448 -8.04 6.66 12.61
CA PHE A 448 -8.94 7.73 12.20
C PHE A 448 -9.93 7.22 11.15
N LEU A 449 -11.22 7.47 11.34
CA LEU A 449 -12.27 7.03 10.41
C LEU A 449 -12.81 8.24 9.63
N LEU A 450 -12.58 8.25 8.32
CA LEU A 450 -13.26 9.14 7.38
C LEU A 450 -14.42 8.37 6.74
N ALA A 451 -15.62 8.94 6.77
CA ALA A 451 -16.79 8.36 6.12
C ALA A 451 -17.49 9.35 5.20
N GLU A 452 -18.09 8.86 4.11
CA GLU A 452 -18.81 9.68 3.14
C GLU A 452 -19.99 8.93 2.52
N GLN A 453 -21.09 9.65 2.29
CA GLN A 453 -22.14 9.20 1.39
C GLN A 453 -21.87 9.66 -0.06
N ASN A 454 -21.84 8.73 -1.01
CA ASN A 454 -21.32 8.97 -2.37
C ASN A 454 -22.35 9.50 -3.40
N GLY A 455 -23.63 9.57 -3.06
CA GLY A 455 -24.72 9.87 -4.00
C GLY A 455 -26.07 10.12 -3.34
N PRO A 456 -27.15 10.24 -4.14
CA PRO A 456 -28.47 10.60 -3.65
C PRO A 456 -29.09 9.49 -2.80
N GLY A 457 -29.92 9.90 -1.83
CA GLY A 457 -30.57 9.02 -0.87
C GLY A 457 -30.09 9.32 0.56
N ASN A 458 -30.37 8.40 1.48
CA ASN A 458 -30.03 8.56 2.90
C ASN A 458 -29.67 7.22 3.58
N ARG A 459 -29.61 6.11 2.83
CA ARG A 459 -29.42 4.77 3.41
C ARG A 459 -28.05 4.60 4.05
N PHE A 460 -27.01 5.14 3.39
CA PHE A 460 -25.68 5.16 3.98
C PHE A 460 -25.64 6.07 5.21
N ASP A 461 -26.21 7.28 5.14
CA ASP A 461 -26.29 8.21 6.29
C ASP A 461 -26.97 7.57 7.51
N GLU A 462 -28.16 7.00 7.33
CA GLU A 462 -28.91 6.32 8.40
C GLU A 462 -28.10 5.17 9.01
N GLY A 463 -27.55 4.29 8.16
CA GLY A 463 -26.78 3.14 8.61
C GLY A 463 -25.44 3.50 9.25
N PHE A 464 -24.74 4.52 8.75
CA PHE A 464 -23.51 5.01 9.34
C PHE A 464 -23.75 5.65 10.72
N ARG A 465 -24.84 6.43 10.87
CA ARG A 465 -25.24 6.98 12.17
C ARG A 465 -25.61 5.89 13.17
N GLU A 466 -26.29 4.83 12.73
CA GLU A 466 -26.56 3.65 13.56
C GLU A 466 -25.25 2.93 13.95
N LEU A 467 -24.34 2.72 13.00
CA LEU A 467 -23.01 2.16 13.27
C LEU A 467 -22.24 2.98 14.30
N MET A 468 -22.24 4.31 14.20
CA MET A 468 -21.56 5.17 15.17
C MET A 468 -22.18 5.09 16.57
N LYS A 469 -23.49 4.84 16.70
CA LYS A 469 -24.12 4.57 18.00
C LYS A 469 -23.69 3.23 18.60
N LEU A 470 -23.37 2.25 17.76
CA LEU A 470 -22.85 0.95 18.21
C LEU A 470 -21.36 1.04 18.58
N VAL A 471 -20.55 1.78 17.81
CA VAL A 471 -19.12 2.02 18.09
C VAL A 471 -18.94 2.88 19.34
N PHE A 472 -19.80 3.89 19.50
CA PHE A 472 -19.83 4.82 20.62
C PHE A 472 -21.22 4.80 21.28
N PRO A 473 -21.49 3.82 22.15
CA PRO A 473 -22.74 3.78 22.92
C PRO A 473 -22.87 4.99 23.86
N GLU A 474 -21.75 5.57 24.30
CA GLU A 474 -21.71 6.68 25.24
C GLU A 474 -22.34 7.96 24.65
N PRO A 475 -23.19 8.69 25.41
CA PRO A 475 -23.93 9.84 24.88
C PRO A 475 -23.06 11.06 24.54
N GLU A 476 -21.87 11.19 25.13
CA GLU A 476 -20.92 12.26 24.84
C GLU A 476 -20.30 12.16 23.43
N TYR A 477 -20.20 10.95 22.89
CA TYR A 477 -19.57 10.66 21.61
C TYR A 477 -20.64 10.53 20.51
N ARG A 478 -21.02 11.68 19.97
CA ARG A 478 -22.01 11.80 18.90
C ARG A 478 -21.44 12.64 17.78
N LEU A 479 -21.89 12.37 16.55
CA LEU A 479 -21.59 13.21 15.40
C LEU A 479 -22.11 14.62 15.65
N ARG A 480 -21.22 15.60 15.59
CA ARG A 480 -21.51 17.03 15.74
C ARG A 480 -20.95 17.78 14.56
N LEU A 481 -21.58 18.89 14.21
CA LEU A 481 -21.06 19.79 13.19
C LEU A 481 -19.64 20.24 13.57
N LEU A 482 -18.71 20.17 12.62
CA LEU A 482 -17.38 20.72 12.75
C LEU A 482 -17.42 22.17 12.29
N GLU A 483 -17.42 23.08 13.27
CA GLU A 483 -17.46 24.53 13.04
C GLU A 483 -16.32 25.02 12.15
N PRO A 484 -16.47 26.16 11.44
CA PRO A 484 -15.43 26.74 10.58
C PRO A 484 -14.08 26.95 11.27
N GLU A 485 -14.08 27.16 12.59
CA GLU A 485 -12.89 27.32 13.42
C GLU A 485 -12.15 25.99 13.64
N HIS A 486 -12.73 24.84 13.32
CA HIS A 486 -12.06 23.56 13.46
C HIS A 486 -10.80 23.48 12.57
N PRO A 487 -9.63 23.02 13.08
CA PRO A 487 -8.38 22.99 12.32
C PRO A 487 -8.44 22.24 10.98
N ILE A 488 -9.36 21.27 10.86
CA ILE A 488 -9.55 20.47 9.64
C ILE A 488 -9.91 21.30 8.41
N TRP A 489 -10.38 22.54 8.57
CA TRP A 489 -10.70 23.43 7.46
C TRP A 489 -9.48 24.17 6.89
N ARG A 490 -8.33 24.11 7.57
CA ARG A 490 -7.15 24.94 7.24
C ARG A 490 -5.80 24.31 7.60
N MET A 491 -5.75 22.99 7.76
CA MET A 491 -4.55 22.27 8.23
C MET A 491 -3.37 22.44 7.25
N GLU A 492 -3.65 22.42 5.95
CA GLU A 492 -2.70 22.65 4.86
C GLU A 492 -2.88 24.04 4.25
N GLU A 493 -4.11 24.35 3.88
CA GLU A 493 -4.54 25.59 3.26
C GLU A 493 -6.02 25.82 3.62
N PRO A 494 -6.47 27.07 3.84
CA PRO A 494 -7.86 27.36 4.15
C PRO A 494 -8.78 26.98 2.99
N VAL A 495 -9.84 26.20 3.27
CA VAL A 495 -10.92 25.97 2.31
C VAL A 495 -11.70 27.28 2.10
N PRO A 496 -11.98 27.69 0.85
CA PRO A 496 -12.76 28.90 0.58
C PRO A 496 -14.13 28.86 1.26
N PRO A 497 -14.60 29.95 1.92
CA PRO A 497 -15.86 29.95 2.66
C PRO A 497 -17.09 29.54 1.84
N ASP A 498 -17.15 29.92 0.57
CA ASP A 498 -18.22 29.56 -0.37
C ASP A 498 -18.19 28.08 -0.80
N GLN A 499 -17.06 27.41 -0.58
CA GLN A 499 -16.86 25.99 -0.87
C GLN A 499 -16.94 25.11 0.38
N MET A 500 -17.07 25.70 1.58
CA MET A 500 -17.25 24.93 2.81
C MET A 500 -18.50 24.05 2.74
N ARG A 501 -18.41 22.90 3.42
CA ARG A 501 -19.45 21.86 3.41
C ARG A 501 -19.84 21.46 4.82
N ARG A 502 -21.03 20.89 4.97
CA ARG A 502 -21.38 20.22 6.21
C ARG A 502 -20.40 19.08 6.44
N LEU A 503 -19.66 19.17 7.53
CA LEU A 503 -18.73 18.15 8.00
C LEU A 503 -19.09 17.84 9.44
N GLU A 504 -19.27 16.57 9.77
CA GLU A 504 -19.56 16.14 11.13
C GLU A 504 -18.38 15.36 11.69
N GLY A 505 -18.20 15.38 13.01
CA GLY A 505 -17.14 14.61 13.65
C GLY A 505 -17.50 14.12 15.04
N ILE A 506 -16.75 13.11 15.50
CA ILE A 506 -16.79 12.61 16.88
C ILE A 506 -15.44 12.92 17.52
N ASP A 507 -15.48 13.73 18.57
CA ASP A 507 -14.33 14.00 19.42
C ASP A 507 -14.15 12.84 20.39
N PHE A 508 -13.16 12.01 20.09
CA PHE A 508 -12.79 10.87 20.92
C PHE A 508 -11.31 10.96 21.25
N GLY A 509 -11.00 10.94 22.54
CA GLY A 509 -9.67 11.25 23.03
C GLY A 509 -9.41 12.76 23.09
N CYS A 510 -8.20 13.17 22.71
CA CYS A 510 -7.79 14.58 22.60
C CYS A 510 -7.87 15.14 21.16
N ARG A 511 -8.65 14.49 20.28
CA ARG A 511 -8.82 14.90 18.87
C ARG A 511 -10.17 14.45 18.31
N THR A 512 -10.55 14.98 17.16
CA THR A 512 -11.61 14.42 16.33
C THR A 512 -11.08 13.16 15.67
N SER A 513 -11.65 12.00 15.99
CA SER A 513 -11.16 10.69 15.50
C SER A 513 -12.07 10.05 14.44
N VAL A 514 -13.28 10.58 14.30
CA VAL A 514 -14.21 10.24 13.23
C VAL A 514 -14.61 11.52 12.53
N VAL A 515 -14.57 11.51 11.20
CA VAL A 515 -15.09 12.58 10.35
C VAL A 515 -16.05 11.98 9.34
N TYR A 516 -17.22 12.60 9.22
CA TYR A 516 -18.28 12.17 8.33
C TYR A 516 -18.72 13.30 7.42
N VAL A 517 -18.83 12.97 6.14
CA VAL A 517 -19.28 13.86 5.08
C VAL A 517 -20.71 13.45 4.68
N PRO A 518 -21.74 14.05 5.30
CA PRO A 518 -23.13 13.78 4.92
C PRO A 518 -23.50 14.44 3.58
N PRO A 519 -24.66 14.06 3.01
CA PRO A 519 -25.29 14.83 1.93
C PRO A 519 -25.53 16.28 2.35
N ASP A 520 -25.20 17.23 1.45
CA ASP A 520 -25.22 18.65 1.78
C ASP A 520 -25.57 19.56 0.58
N PRO A 521 -26.72 20.27 0.61
CA PRO A 521 -27.82 20.12 1.57
C PRO A 521 -28.50 18.74 1.40
N PRO A 522 -29.18 18.20 2.44
CA PRO A 522 -29.78 16.87 2.38
C PRO A 522 -30.79 16.67 1.23
N GLU A 523 -31.54 17.71 0.89
CA GLU A 523 -32.62 17.65 -0.11
C GLU A 523 -32.11 17.71 -1.55
N LYS A 524 -31.00 18.43 -1.76
CA LYS A 524 -30.32 18.55 -3.06
C LYS A 524 -28.81 18.48 -2.86
N PRO A 525 -28.28 17.27 -2.61
CA PRO A 525 -26.87 17.11 -2.26
C PRO A 525 -25.97 17.64 -3.37
N ARG A 526 -24.96 18.41 -2.97
CA ARG A 526 -23.81 18.70 -3.82
C ARG A 526 -23.06 17.41 -4.17
N PRO A 527 -22.23 17.42 -5.22
CA PRO A 527 -21.28 16.34 -5.49
C PRO A 527 -20.52 15.91 -4.23
N SER A 528 -20.38 14.60 -4.04
CA SER A 528 -19.55 14.02 -2.97
C SER A 528 -18.07 14.37 -3.19
N LEU A 529 -17.26 14.35 -2.12
CA LEU A 529 -15.82 14.53 -2.21
C LEU A 529 -15.19 13.47 -3.12
N SER A 530 -15.58 12.20 -2.99
CA SER A 530 -15.09 11.16 -3.90
C SER A 530 -15.40 11.46 -5.37
N CYS A 531 -16.59 12.01 -5.67
CA CYS A 531 -16.93 12.46 -7.02
C CYS A 531 -16.03 13.62 -7.48
N LEU A 532 -15.76 14.60 -6.60
CA LEU A 532 -14.85 15.71 -6.90
C LEU A 532 -13.40 15.22 -7.08
N TRP A 533 -12.95 14.24 -6.30
CA TRP A 533 -11.62 13.63 -6.44
C TRP A 533 -11.50 12.84 -7.75
N GLU A 534 -12.54 12.11 -8.15
CA GLU A 534 -12.62 11.41 -9.45
C GLU A 534 -12.41 12.40 -10.61
N LEU A 535 -13.02 13.58 -10.54
CA LEU A 535 -12.95 14.62 -11.57
C LEU A 535 -11.62 15.40 -11.59
N SER A 536 -10.71 15.20 -10.64
CA SER A 536 -9.45 15.98 -10.58
C SER A 536 -8.52 15.85 -11.80
N ARG A 537 -8.78 14.88 -12.68
CA ARG A 537 -8.02 14.65 -13.90
C ARG A 537 -8.97 14.70 -15.10
N PRO A 538 -9.41 15.91 -15.53
CA PRO A 538 -10.04 16.05 -16.83
C PRO A 538 -9.13 15.43 -17.90
N GLY A 539 -9.73 14.86 -18.94
CA GLY A 539 -8.97 14.43 -20.11
C GLY A 539 -8.06 15.57 -20.59
N ARG A 540 -6.93 15.25 -21.22
CA ARG A 540 -5.88 16.25 -21.56
C ARG A 540 -6.39 17.47 -22.36
N GLU A 541 -7.44 17.30 -23.14
CA GLU A 541 -8.06 18.34 -23.98
C GLU A 541 -9.30 18.98 -23.32
N GLU A 542 -9.68 18.49 -22.15
CA GLU A 542 -10.86 18.89 -21.44
C GLU A 542 -10.50 19.92 -20.37
N LYS A 543 -11.21 21.04 -20.37
CA LYS A 543 -11.16 22.04 -19.32
C LYS A 543 -12.58 22.23 -18.83
N TYR A 544 -12.76 22.09 -17.52
CA TYR A 544 -14.05 22.38 -16.92
C TYR A 544 -14.29 23.88 -16.86
N ALA A 545 -15.57 24.26 -16.75
CA ALA A 545 -15.94 25.62 -16.39
C ALA A 545 -15.31 26.00 -15.04
N ASP A 546 -14.99 27.28 -14.84
CA ASP A 546 -14.34 27.77 -13.62
C ASP A 546 -15.15 27.45 -12.35
N SER A 547 -16.47 27.38 -12.46
CA SER A 547 -17.40 26.98 -11.39
C SER A 547 -17.20 25.53 -10.95
N VAL A 548 -16.99 24.62 -11.91
CA VAL A 548 -16.71 23.20 -11.66
C VAL A 548 -15.29 23.00 -11.16
N GLN A 549 -14.31 23.66 -11.80
CA GLN A 549 -12.90 23.55 -11.39
C GLN A 549 -12.69 24.00 -9.94
N ARG A 550 -13.34 25.10 -9.52
CA ARG A 550 -13.30 25.57 -8.13
C ARG A 550 -13.84 24.53 -7.13
N GLN A 551 -14.90 23.82 -7.48
CA GLN A 551 -15.44 22.74 -6.62
C GLN A 551 -14.47 21.57 -6.53
N VAL A 552 -13.88 21.14 -7.66
CA VAL A 552 -12.87 20.06 -7.71
C VAL A 552 -11.64 20.41 -6.86
N ASP A 553 -11.10 21.61 -7.03
CA ASP A 553 -9.93 22.09 -6.29
C ASP A 553 -10.22 22.18 -4.78
N ALA A 554 -11.38 22.69 -4.39
CA ALA A 554 -11.80 22.75 -2.99
C ALA A 554 -12.03 21.36 -2.39
N GLY A 555 -12.59 20.41 -3.16
CA GLY A 555 -12.77 19.02 -2.74
C GLY A 555 -11.45 18.30 -2.49
N LEU A 556 -10.46 18.48 -3.38
CA LEU A 556 -9.09 17.96 -3.20
C LEU A 556 -8.39 18.60 -1.99
N LEU A 557 -8.52 19.92 -1.83
CA LEU A 557 -7.94 20.64 -0.70
C LEU A 557 -8.54 20.16 0.62
N LEU A 558 -9.87 20.00 0.70
CA LEU A 558 -10.52 19.49 1.91
C LEU A 558 -10.08 18.05 2.22
N GLY A 559 -10.01 17.17 1.22
CA GLY A 559 -9.45 15.82 1.40
C GLY A 559 -8.02 15.85 1.93
N CYS A 560 -7.17 16.73 1.38
CA CYS A 560 -5.80 16.92 1.84
C CYS A 560 -5.72 17.45 3.28
N ASN A 561 -6.57 18.41 3.65
CA ASN A 561 -6.64 18.94 5.02
C ASN A 561 -7.08 17.86 6.02
N ILE A 562 -8.10 17.05 5.68
CA ILE A 562 -8.56 15.93 6.52
C ILE A 562 -7.41 14.95 6.77
N LEU A 563 -6.69 14.57 5.71
CA LEU A 563 -5.56 13.64 5.81
C LEU A 563 -4.39 14.25 6.59
N ALA A 564 -4.09 15.53 6.40
CA ALA A 564 -3.08 16.24 7.17
C ALA A 564 -3.45 16.34 8.65
N TYR A 565 -4.73 16.57 8.97
CA TYR A 565 -5.21 16.63 10.35
C TYR A 565 -5.11 15.25 11.02
N ALA A 566 -5.55 14.21 10.32
CA ALA A 566 -5.55 12.85 10.85
C ALA A 566 -4.13 12.29 11.09
N THR A 567 -3.19 12.64 10.21
CA THR A 567 -1.84 12.05 10.18
C THR A 567 -0.76 12.97 10.72
N ASN A 568 -0.99 14.29 10.78
CA ASN A 568 0.06 15.30 10.96
C ASN A 568 1.24 15.12 9.96
N ARG A 569 0.93 14.64 8.74
CA ARG A 569 1.90 14.19 7.71
C ARG A 569 2.80 13.02 8.13
N GLN A 570 2.51 12.37 9.24
CA GLN A 570 3.16 11.14 9.71
C GLN A 570 2.33 9.94 9.28
N VAL A 571 2.82 9.22 8.27
CA VAL A 571 2.18 8.02 7.72
C VAL A 571 3.12 6.83 7.84
N MET A 572 2.56 5.64 8.03
CA MET A 572 3.29 4.40 8.28
C MET A 572 3.73 3.72 6.99
N THR A 573 4.87 3.03 7.00
CA THR A 573 5.23 2.09 5.92
C THR A 573 4.76 0.69 6.28
N LYS A 574 4.64 -0.20 5.28
CA LYS A 574 4.06 -1.56 5.45
C LYS A 574 4.81 -2.42 6.49
N GLU A 575 6.05 -2.08 6.80
CA GLU A 575 6.91 -2.78 7.75
C GLU A 575 6.88 -2.16 9.15
N MET A 576 6.33 -0.94 9.33
CA MET A 576 6.41 -0.18 10.61
C MET A 576 5.56 -0.76 11.72
N THR A 577 4.81 -1.81 11.42
CA THR A 577 3.70 -2.24 12.25
C THR A 577 4.08 -3.50 13.00
N VAL A 578 5.07 -3.35 13.87
CA VAL A 578 5.25 -4.25 15.01
C VAL A 578 4.44 -3.65 16.16
N PHE A 579 3.12 -3.84 16.13
CA PHE A 579 2.45 -3.94 17.41
C PHE A 579 2.76 -5.33 17.91
N SER A 580 3.64 -5.43 18.91
CA SER A 580 3.74 -6.64 19.70
C SER A 580 2.29 -7.00 20.05
N PRO A 581 1.79 -8.22 19.74
CA PRO A 581 0.50 -8.63 20.22
C PRO A 581 0.54 -8.36 21.71
N VAL A 582 -0.40 -7.55 22.21
CA VAL A 582 -0.61 -7.39 23.64
C VAL A 582 -0.64 -8.81 24.15
N ALA A 583 0.38 -9.21 24.92
CA ALA A 583 0.41 -10.53 25.51
C ALA A 583 -0.95 -10.67 26.19
N ALA A 584 -1.78 -11.58 25.65
CA ALA A 584 -3.15 -11.75 26.09
C ALA A 584 -3.12 -11.77 27.62
N ARG A 585 -3.88 -10.87 28.24
CA ARG A 585 -4.01 -10.78 29.69
C ARG A 585 -4.09 -12.21 30.24
N ARG A 586 -3.03 -12.67 30.90
CA ARG A 586 -3.11 -13.88 31.72
C ARG A 586 -3.93 -13.48 32.94
N PRO A 587 -5.14 -14.02 33.13
CA PRO A 587 -5.86 -13.82 34.37
C PRO A 587 -5.07 -14.59 35.43
N GLY A 588 -4.34 -13.89 36.29
CA GLY A 588 -3.69 -14.55 37.44
C GLY A 588 -2.32 -14.04 37.90
N ASP A 589 -1.71 -13.01 37.30
CA ASP A 589 -0.46 -12.48 37.86
C ASP A 589 -0.77 -11.64 39.11
N GLN A 590 -0.72 -12.29 40.28
CA GLN A 590 -0.59 -11.63 41.57
C GLN A 590 0.64 -10.71 41.54
N LEU A 591 0.50 -9.52 42.13
CA LEU A 591 1.48 -8.45 42.27
C LEU A 591 2.92 -8.98 42.41
N ASP A 592 3.63 -9.05 41.29
CA ASP A 592 5.02 -9.48 41.24
C ASP A 592 5.91 -8.28 41.61
N ARG A 593 6.76 -8.43 42.63
CA ARG A 593 7.64 -7.38 43.20
C ARG A 593 8.61 -6.75 42.18
N SER A 594 8.65 -7.26 40.95
CA SER A 594 9.51 -6.82 39.86
C SER A 594 8.81 -5.95 38.80
N LYS A 595 7.53 -5.57 38.99
CA LYS A 595 6.76 -4.78 38.02
C LYS A 595 6.49 -3.36 38.52
N VAL A 596 6.79 -2.36 37.69
CA VAL A 596 6.32 -0.97 37.93
C VAL A 596 4.86 -0.89 37.53
N VAL A 597 3.99 -0.75 38.53
CA VAL A 597 2.54 -0.65 38.34
C VAL A 597 2.10 0.80 38.44
N VAL A 598 1.43 1.30 37.41
CA VAL A 598 0.92 2.67 37.35
C VAL A 598 -0.60 2.65 37.22
N ALA A 599 -1.30 3.46 38.02
CA ALA A 599 -2.76 3.61 37.97
C ALA A 599 -3.18 4.97 37.41
N ARG A 600 -4.44 5.08 36.97
CA ARG A 600 -5.05 6.36 36.55
C ARG A 600 -5.88 6.94 37.68
N LEU A 601 -5.67 8.23 37.94
CA LEU A 601 -6.39 8.93 38.99
C LEU A 601 -7.80 9.31 38.53
N ARG A 602 -8.82 8.96 39.30
CA ARG A 602 -10.20 9.41 39.08
C ARG A 602 -10.31 10.86 39.50
N HIS A 603 -10.75 11.72 38.57
CA HIS A 603 -11.12 13.10 38.88
C HIS A 603 -12.16 13.62 37.86
N PRO A 604 -12.98 14.62 38.22
CA PRO A 604 -14.08 15.09 37.36
C PRO A 604 -13.60 15.92 36.15
N GLY A 605 -12.33 16.32 36.09
CA GLY A 605 -11.72 17.06 34.98
C GLY A 605 -11.50 16.27 33.68
N GLY A 606 -12.18 15.14 33.50
CA GLY A 606 -12.04 14.27 32.32
C GLY A 606 -10.87 13.27 32.41
N CYS A 607 -10.74 12.58 33.54
CA CYS A 607 -9.72 11.55 33.80
C CYS A 607 -9.68 10.36 32.82
N ASN A 608 -10.66 10.24 31.92
CA ASN A 608 -10.71 9.20 30.89
C ASN A 608 -10.61 9.78 29.46
N ALA A 609 -10.22 11.05 29.31
CA ALA A 609 -10.06 11.72 28.01
C ALA A 609 -8.96 11.15 27.09
N ALA A 610 -8.17 10.19 27.54
CA ALA A 610 -7.11 9.54 26.77
C ALA A 610 -6.91 8.11 27.31
N PRO A 611 -7.88 7.20 27.09
CA PRO A 611 -8.00 5.95 27.83
C PRO A 611 -6.79 5.01 27.68
N ARG A 612 -6.07 5.12 26.56
CA ARG A 612 -4.88 4.33 26.24
C ARG A 612 -3.55 5.02 26.52
N ALA A 613 -3.54 6.31 26.90
CA ALA A 613 -2.30 7.08 27.08
C ALA A 613 -1.36 6.42 28.09
N LEU A 614 -1.90 5.95 29.23
CA LEU A 614 -1.10 5.28 30.24
C LEU A 614 -0.54 3.94 29.74
N ALA A 615 -1.38 3.13 29.07
CA ALA A 615 -0.95 1.84 28.53
C ALA A 615 0.18 2.03 27.51
N ASN A 616 0.02 2.95 26.56
CA ASN A 616 1.02 3.25 25.55
C ASN A 616 2.33 3.79 26.16
N LEU A 617 2.24 4.62 27.21
CA LEU A 617 3.41 5.11 27.93
C LEU A 617 4.16 3.96 28.61
N MET A 618 3.44 3.04 29.25
CA MET A 618 4.05 1.86 29.88
C MET A 618 4.70 0.95 28.84
N ASP A 619 4.03 0.69 27.72
CA ASP A 619 4.58 -0.10 26.61
C ASP A 619 5.88 0.53 26.07
N PHE A 620 5.89 1.85 25.85
CA PHE A 620 7.06 2.60 25.41
C PHE A 620 8.22 2.52 26.42
N VAL A 621 7.93 2.66 27.72
CA VAL A 621 8.95 2.53 28.78
C VAL A 621 9.51 1.11 28.80
N ALA A 622 8.67 0.07 28.72
CA ALA A 622 9.12 -1.31 28.68
C ALA A 622 10.01 -1.59 27.47
N GLU A 623 9.64 -1.09 26.29
CA GLU A 623 10.41 -1.29 25.06
C GLU A 623 11.82 -0.68 25.16
N ARG A 624 11.90 0.55 25.69
CA ARG A 624 13.13 1.35 25.78
C ARG A 624 14.05 0.95 26.92
N THR A 625 13.49 0.59 28.07
CA THR A 625 14.27 0.33 29.30
C THR A 625 14.42 -1.15 29.61
N LYS A 626 13.66 -2.02 28.92
CA LYS A 626 13.50 -3.45 29.25
C LYS A 626 12.93 -3.70 30.65
N ALA A 627 12.40 -2.66 31.32
CA ALA A 627 11.70 -2.80 32.59
C ALA A 627 10.35 -3.52 32.39
N ARG A 628 9.93 -4.28 33.40
CA ARG A 628 8.57 -4.84 33.42
C ARG A 628 7.62 -3.79 33.96
N THR A 629 6.68 -3.34 33.13
CA THR A 629 5.69 -2.32 33.50
C THR A 629 4.28 -2.86 33.34
N GLU A 630 3.35 -2.38 34.15
CA GLU A 630 1.93 -2.70 34.05
C GLU A 630 1.09 -1.43 34.18
N ALA A 631 0.26 -1.15 33.17
CA ALA A 631 -0.76 -0.12 33.25
C ALA A 631 -2.05 -0.72 33.79
N ARG A 632 -2.46 -0.30 34.99
CA ARG A 632 -3.80 -0.59 35.52
C ARG A 632 -4.77 0.43 34.95
N VAL A 633 -5.69 -0.07 34.14
CA VAL A 633 -6.67 0.76 33.41
C VAL A 633 -7.80 1.23 34.34
N ASP A 634 -7.95 0.63 35.52
CA ASP A 634 -8.98 1.01 36.48
C ASP A 634 -8.70 2.39 37.09
N LEU A 635 -9.74 3.22 37.18
CA LEU A 635 -9.68 4.55 37.77
C LEU A 635 -9.70 4.45 39.30
N VAL A 636 -8.61 4.87 39.94
CA VAL A 636 -8.44 4.85 41.39
C VAL A 636 -8.81 6.22 41.97
N SER A 637 -9.65 6.23 42.99
CA SER A 637 -10.00 7.49 43.69
C SER A 637 -8.83 7.98 44.54
N LEU A 638 -8.68 9.30 44.65
CA LEU A 638 -7.72 9.92 45.58
C LEU A 638 -7.95 9.52 47.04
N THR A 639 -9.21 9.24 47.38
CA THR A 639 -9.64 8.83 48.72
C THR A 639 -9.52 7.32 48.97
N ASP A 640 -9.13 6.53 47.96
CA ASP A 640 -9.03 5.08 48.08
C ASP A 640 -7.69 4.67 48.71
N ASP A 641 -7.69 3.76 49.68
CA ASP A 641 -6.47 3.23 50.31
C ASP A 641 -5.64 2.40 49.31
N ALA A 642 -6.28 1.84 48.28
CA ALA A 642 -5.60 1.14 47.20
C ALA A 642 -4.63 2.05 46.41
N LEU A 643 -4.77 3.37 46.51
CA LEU A 643 -3.89 4.34 45.83
C LEU A 643 -2.39 4.09 46.13
N PHE A 644 -2.07 3.70 47.36
CA PHE A 644 -0.70 3.45 47.80
C PHE A 644 -0.15 2.07 47.42
N GLN A 645 -0.96 1.23 46.77
CA GLN A 645 -0.51 -0.05 46.19
C GLN A 645 0.16 0.13 44.82
N TYR A 646 0.06 1.32 44.23
CA TYR A 646 0.64 1.67 42.94
C TYR A 646 1.96 2.43 43.12
N HIS A 647 2.92 2.22 42.23
CA HIS A 647 4.23 2.88 42.30
C HIS A 647 4.15 4.33 41.83
N LEU A 648 3.28 4.58 40.85
CA LEU A 648 3.00 5.90 40.30
C LEU A 648 1.50 6.02 40.01
N VAL A 649 1.00 7.24 40.03
CA VAL A 649 -0.35 7.58 39.58
C VAL A 649 -0.27 8.63 38.47
N MET A 650 -1.03 8.42 37.40
CA MET A 650 -1.12 9.34 36.28
C MET A 650 -2.41 10.14 36.36
N MET A 651 -2.30 11.46 36.29
CA MET A 651 -3.42 12.39 36.18
C MET A 651 -3.39 13.08 34.82
N HIS A 652 -4.52 13.09 34.11
CA HIS A 652 -4.67 13.82 32.86
C HIS A 652 -6.13 14.24 32.68
N GLY A 653 -6.41 15.37 32.02
CA GLY A 653 -7.78 15.86 31.87
C GLY A 653 -7.93 16.93 30.81
N ARG A 654 -9.17 17.24 30.45
CA ARG A 654 -9.54 18.28 29.48
C ARG A 654 -10.25 19.48 30.11
N ALA A 655 -10.70 19.35 31.35
CA ALA A 655 -11.48 20.38 32.03
C ALA A 655 -10.87 20.73 33.39
N ALA A 656 -11.03 21.99 33.77
CA ALA A 656 -10.73 22.44 35.13
C ALA A 656 -11.60 21.66 36.13
N PHE A 657 -11.01 21.33 37.28
CA PHE A 657 -11.72 20.71 38.38
C PHE A 657 -11.15 21.20 39.71
N ARG A 658 -11.87 20.93 40.79
CA ARG A 658 -11.42 21.20 42.15
C ARG A 658 -11.41 19.90 42.93
N LEU A 659 -10.37 19.73 43.73
CA LEU A 659 -10.29 18.68 44.73
C LEU A 659 -11.09 19.10 45.96
N THR A 660 -11.75 18.13 46.57
CA THR A 660 -12.39 18.29 47.88
C THR A 660 -11.33 18.50 48.97
N ASP A 661 -11.73 18.98 50.15
CA ASP A 661 -10.82 19.14 51.29
C ASP A 661 -10.18 17.81 51.69
N VAL A 662 -10.97 16.73 51.70
CA VAL A 662 -10.51 15.37 52.01
C VAL A 662 -9.48 14.86 51.00
N GLU A 663 -9.68 15.13 49.71
CA GLU A 663 -8.70 14.76 48.67
C GLU A 663 -7.41 15.59 48.78
N ARG A 664 -7.50 16.84 49.23
CA ARG A 664 -6.34 17.73 49.42
C ARG A 664 -5.50 17.36 50.64
N GLU A 665 -6.12 16.94 51.74
CA GLU A 665 -5.39 16.48 52.94
C GLU A 665 -4.62 15.17 52.72
N ARG A 666 -5.03 14.40 51.70
CA ARG A 666 -4.53 13.05 51.43
C ARG A 666 -3.45 12.98 50.36
N LEU A 667 -3.31 14.01 49.53
CA LEU A 667 -2.20 14.22 48.59
C LEU A 667 -1.00 14.83 49.32
#